data_AF-A0A849UFA4-F1
#
_entry.id   AF-A0A849UFA4-F1
#
_cell.length_a   1.000
_cell.length_b   1.000
_cell.length_c   1.000
_cell.angle_alpha   90.00
_cell.angle_beta   90.00
_cell.angle_gamma   90.00
#
_symmetry.space_group_name_H-M   'P 1'
#
loop_
_entity.id
_entity.type
_entity.pdbx_description
1 polymer ?
#
loop_
_entity_poly.entity_id
_entity_poly.type
_entity_poly.pdbx_seq_one_letter_code
_entity_poly.pdbx_strand_id
1 'polypeptide(L)'
;MHKNNNRFARNCQRHRQLMHFHTLTPRLKTLRLIISALFAPSLFMQSLYAHETIDNTNATANTATKVETREETTAATSQLVTLPSVASQYGVSRKTLLAAEATDANPQGVSDAAKANAKTLSKDKGSNNLPIDVKLNEIKVRAKRFHEIGPLPGLGLTKDEIPGNVQSITAKEIKESHSLSITDLMNKKLQSVTVNDYQGNPFMMDVQYRGFTAGPQIGTPQGLSVFFDGIRVNEPFGDVVNWDLIPMNALAGVDVFPGSNPIFGLGTLGGAFTVKTKDGFNNDGVDAEILAGSYGRKQLQVSGGTNNGTFALFGAGNFFLEDGWRDNSPSKVNQFFGKASYRGEKLDLNLSTLLVGTDLVGNGLLPSEMYKQDPSSVFSSPDTTKNKLIQFQLSGAFQVNDNFNITGQVYNRNSKRHSVGSDVYTEFSDGEYIVAPKNIASGDQLTCLHNSHNKYGIPDYYLVEEPSNIGDIAAAVAAGDTSDPLYDIYLNNNQVKFLVDYSYNYDFVTPVDTSLIEDTFNKDLPIYYANFVHQEFNFWKNSGASLTIPEDQQALVRPITSPNLPDGSATEFSYIGGSKGPTLNDPAGPVSVSNSSLDYFYTPNGDGTFNKHIILTIRARNLEKCGEAISRIDANGHPVYGTPNNNAPGYGTYDPVTGLLKVVDGAFDTYGGGTVIEGVPTAVITENTIDQLVKGSAVQFNWNLDHHKFMVGASIDSASADYNTTQRLGFLDAKRNAYFDPQQALDAYIAANEGGEIRNNDFDGTSLTKSIYASETWSPIETLHVTGALRYNQTKVKNTLAVRESASLYDTPLHAYPAYPDTIGICPNGNCNGVPTGYHKLNLTSLLNKPATEKYSYYSLNPSLGATWQASPQLNIFGNVAQGTRTPSVVELGCALGRRKNPDGSESVYGPGRTCSLPSALSGDPYLPQIKATTYDIGLRGTMNKAWGLDNVEWNLGAYRTDLRDDIYLVSLGPGRD
;
A
#
# COMPACT_ATOMS: atom_id res chain seq x y z
N MET A 1 22.25 7.34 45.65
CA MET A 1 23.69 7.60 45.93
C MET A 1 24.36 7.85 44.58
N HIS A 2 24.48 9.12 44.15
CA HIS A 2 25.72 9.94 44.25
C HIS A 2 26.91 9.32 43.48
N LYS A 3 27.63 10.00 42.57
CA LYS A 3 27.58 11.36 42.00
C LYS A 3 28.76 11.42 40.99
N ASN A 4 28.57 12.12 39.85
CA ASN A 4 29.48 13.12 39.23
C ASN A 4 30.96 12.78 38.93
N ASN A 5 31.68 13.34 37.95
CA ASN A 5 31.49 14.38 36.92
C ASN A 5 32.79 14.39 36.08
N ASN A 6 32.75 14.70 34.78
CA ASN A 6 33.26 15.99 34.29
C ASN A 6 33.06 16.19 32.77
N ARG A 7 32.64 17.43 32.47
CA ARG A 7 32.28 18.06 31.19
C ARG A 7 33.44 18.91 30.65
N PHE A 8 33.19 19.44 29.44
CA PHE A 8 33.68 20.67 28.76
C PHE A 8 34.76 20.41 27.68
N ALA A 9 34.63 20.69 26.37
CA ALA A 9 33.84 21.58 25.48
C ALA A 9 34.74 22.64 24.80
N ARG A 10 34.60 22.81 23.46
CA ARG A 10 34.72 24.00 22.58
C ARG A 10 35.12 23.52 21.15
N ASN A 11 34.35 23.65 20.07
CA ASN A 11 33.74 24.75 19.28
C ASN A 11 34.60 25.43 18.19
N CYS A 12 33.93 25.68 17.05
CA CYS A 12 34.21 26.51 15.84
C CYS A 12 34.90 25.82 14.62
N GLN A 13 34.18 25.52 13.52
CA GLN A 13 33.71 26.37 12.37
C GLN A 13 34.87 26.82 11.44
N ARG A 14 35.01 26.39 10.17
CA ARG A 14 34.23 26.56 8.89
C ARG A 14 35.10 27.37 7.88
N HIS A 15 35.37 26.86 6.67
CA HIS A 15 35.47 27.54 5.34
C HIS A 15 36.06 26.56 4.29
N ARG A 16 35.30 26.13 3.27
CA ARG A 16 35.10 26.67 1.88
C ARG A 16 36.23 26.40 0.87
N GLN A 17 35.84 25.60 -0.15
CA GLN A 17 36.02 25.78 -1.61
C GLN A 17 37.34 25.44 -2.36
N LEU A 18 37.17 24.49 -3.32
CA LEU A 18 37.52 24.52 -4.76
C LEU A 18 38.97 24.87 -5.21
N MET A 19 39.67 23.91 -5.85
CA MET A 19 39.89 23.81 -7.31
C MET A 19 41.07 22.89 -7.70
N HIS A 20 40.81 22.05 -8.71
CA HIS A 20 41.69 21.63 -9.83
C HIS A 20 43.07 21.02 -9.55
N PHE A 21 43.31 19.78 -10.02
CA PHE A 21 44.38 19.50 -10.99
C PHE A 21 44.11 18.22 -11.80
N HIS A 22 44.67 18.25 -13.01
CA HIS A 22 44.35 17.49 -14.21
C HIS A 22 45.11 16.15 -14.32
N THR A 23 44.48 15.22 -15.07
CA THR A 23 45.08 14.23 -16.00
C THR A 23 46.08 13.19 -15.51
N LEU A 24 45.72 11.91 -15.68
CA LEU A 24 46.45 10.96 -16.52
C LEU A 24 45.59 9.71 -16.80
N THR A 25 45.21 9.53 -18.07
CA THR A 25 44.79 8.27 -18.72
C THR A 25 45.84 8.01 -19.83
N PRO A 26 46.06 6.78 -20.35
CA PRO A 26 44.99 6.00 -21.00
C PRO A 26 45.09 4.45 -21.11
N ARG A 27 43.92 3.87 -21.47
CA ARG A 27 43.63 2.60 -22.21
C ARG A 27 43.89 1.26 -21.48
N LEU A 28 43.05 0.21 -21.53
CA LEU A 28 41.99 -0.29 -22.44
C LEU A 28 40.99 -1.16 -21.61
N LYS A 29 39.69 -0.86 -21.53
CA LYS A 29 38.55 -1.45 -22.28
C LYS A 29 38.66 -2.95 -22.64
N THR A 30 38.01 -3.84 -21.88
CA THR A 30 37.26 -5.02 -22.37
C THR A 30 36.21 -5.44 -21.31
N LEU A 31 35.07 -5.98 -21.76
CA LEU A 31 33.97 -6.63 -20.99
C LEU A 31 32.80 -5.76 -20.46
N ARG A 32 32.04 -5.18 -21.40
CA ARG A 32 30.58 -4.97 -21.28
C ARG A 32 29.96 -5.21 -22.66
N LEU A 33 29.55 -6.46 -22.94
CA LEU A 33 28.80 -6.77 -24.16
C LEU A 33 28.11 -8.15 -24.08
N ILE A 34 27.01 -8.25 -23.33
CA ILE A 34 25.88 -9.15 -23.60
C ILE A 34 24.64 -8.42 -23.02
N ILE A 35 23.48 -8.50 -23.68
CA ILE A 35 22.17 -7.90 -23.32
C ILE A 35 21.89 -6.47 -23.84
N SER A 36 22.16 -6.21 -25.13
CA SER A 36 21.54 -5.07 -25.84
C SER A 36 21.24 -5.30 -27.32
N ALA A 37 21.09 -6.56 -27.76
CA ALA A 37 20.89 -6.92 -29.18
C ALA A 37 19.57 -7.64 -29.48
N LEU A 38 18.46 -7.32 -28.79
CA LEU A 38 17.13 -7.88 -29.11
C LEU A 38 16.01 -6.84 -29.30
N PHE A 39 16.31 -5.54 -29.28
CA PHE A 39 15.29 -4.51 -29.48
C PHE A 39 15.79 -3.37 -30.37
N ALA A 40 15.56 -3.47 -31.67
CA ALA A 40 15.28 -2.33 -32.55
C ALA A 40 14.62 -2.84 -33.86
N PRO A 41 13.48 -2.27 -34.30
CA PRO A 41 12.76 -2.66 -35.51
C PRO A 41 13.17 -1.77 -36.70
N SER A 42 13.40 -2.33 -37.90
CA SER A 42 13.23 -1.57 -39.15
C SER A 42 13.18 -2.45 -40.42
N LEU A 43 12.08 -2.24 -41.16
CA LEU A 43 11.89 -2.14 -42.62
C LEU A 43 12.16 -3.32 -43.60
N PHE A 44 11.32 -3.31 -44.66
CA PHE A 44 11.11 -4.25 -45.79
C PHE A 44 10.09 -5.37 -45.48
N MET A 45 8.92 -5.52 -46.11
CA MET A 45 8.51 -5.28 -47.50
C MET A 45 7.00 -4.93 -47.61
N GLN A 46 6.65 -3.95 -48.44
CA GLN A 46 5.34 -3.77 -49.07
C GLN A 46 5.50 -3.99 -50.58
N SER A 47 4.73 -4.93 -51.15
CA SER A 47 4.19 -5.04 -52.53
C SER A 47 3.74 -6.51 -52.66
N LEU A 48 2.49 -6.87 -52.93
CA LEU A 48 1.70 -6.53 -54.11
C LEU A 48 0.19 -6.71 -53.81
N TYR A 49 -0.61 -5.81 -54.39
CA TYR A 49 -2.02 -5.99 -54.69
C TYR A 49 -2.16 -6.11 -56.22
N ALA A 50 -2.84 -7.14 -56.71
CA ALA A 50 -3.57 -7.21 -57.99
C ALA A 50 -4.44 -8.49 -57.92
N HIS A 51 -5.76 -8.41 -57.75
CA HIS A 51 -6.78 -8.38 -58.80
C HIS A 51 -6.66 -9.51 -59.84
N GLU A 52 -7.49 -10.55 -59.68
CA GLU A 52 -8.13 -11.24 -60.81
C GLU A 52 -9.44 -11.91 -60.36
N THR A 53 -10.34 -12.02 -61.33
CA THR A 53 -11.80 -12.10 -61.24
C THR A 53 -12.30 -13.47 -61.75
N ILE A 54 -13.52 -13.87 -61.34
CA ILE A 54 -14.44 -14.84 -61.99
C ILE A 54 -14.07 -16.34 -61.74
N ASP A 55 -14.93 -17.29 -61.35
CA ASP A 55 -16.34 -17.54 -61.71
C ASP A 55 -17.12 -18.39 -60.68
N ASN A 56 -18.45 -18.31 -60.77
CA ASN A 56 -19.47 -19.05 -60.01
C ASN A 56 -19.52 -20.56 -60.36
N THR A 57 -19.98 -21.41 -59.43
CA THR A 57 -21.13 -22.32 -59.68
C THR A 57 -21.66 -23.03 -58.43
N ASN A 58 -22.99 -23.14 -58.43
CA ASN A 58 -23.91 -23.72 -57.45
C ASN A 58 -23.63 -25.17 -57.02
N ALA A 59 -24.08 -25.54 -55.80
CA ALA A 59 -25.13 -26.55 -55.61
C ALA A 59 -25.52 -26.72 -54.13
N THR A 60 -26.80 -26.45 -53.85
CA THR A 60 -27.58 -26.86 -52.68
C THR A 60 -28.10 -28.30 -52.85
N ALA A 61 -28.19 -29.09 -51.76
CA ALA A 61 -29.22 -30.11 -51.58
C ALA A 61 -29.34 -30.62 -50.12
N ASN A 62 -30.55 -30.51 -49.59
CA ASN A 62 -31.08 -31.09 -48.35
C ASN A 62 -31.30 -32.61 -48.44
N THR A 63 -31.36 -33.30 -47.29
CA THR A 63 -32.43 -34.24 -46.77
C THR A 63 -31.83 -35.22 -45.75
N ALA A 64 -32.27 -35.32 -44.48
CA ALA A 64 -33.54 -35.73 -43.85
C ALA A 64 -33.55 -37.20 -43.35
N THR A 65 -33.48 -37.34 -42.01
CA THR A 65 -34.24 -38.21 -41.07
C THR A 65 -34.50 -39.71 -41.32
N LYS A 66 -34.22 -40.56 -40.31
CA LYS A 66 -35.25 -41.42 -39.65
C LYS A 66 -34.79 -42.07 -38.33
N VAL A 67 -35.73 -42.16 -37.39
CA VAL A 67 -35.71 -42.75 -36.04
C VAL A 67 -36.50 -44.08 -36.07
N GLU A 68 -36.14 -45.08 -35.23
CA GLU A 68 -37.12 -45.97 -34.58
C GLU A 68 -36.54 -46.79 -33.39
N THR A 69 -37.45 -47.19 -32.50
CA THR A 69 -37.35 -47.54 -31.05
C THR A 69 -37.75 -48.99 -30.72
N ARG A 70 -37.30 -49.56 -29.56
CA ARG A 70 -38.05 -50.36 -28.53
C ARG A 70 -37.09 -51.13 -27.57
N GLU A 71 -37.16 -50.96 -26.24
CA GLU A 71 -37.88 -51.76 -25.17
C GLU A 71 -37.48 -53.26 -25.11
N GLU A 72 -37.19 -53.95 -23.99
CA GLU A 72 -37.82 -53.97 -22.65
C GLU A 72 -36.98 -54.74 -21.57
N THR A 73 -37.47 -54.72 -20.32
CA THR A 73 -36.97 -55.03 -18.94
C THR A 73 -36.81 -56.49 -18.46
N THR A 74 -36.04 -56.75 -17.37
CA THR A 74 -36.49 -57.24 -16.01
C THR A 74 -35.35 -57.82 -15.10
N ALA A 75 -35.63 -57.92 -13.79
CA ALA A 75 -34.74 -57.94 -12.61
C ALA A 75 -34.50 -59.32 -11.92
N ALA A 76 -33.54 -59.43 -10.96
CA ALA A 76 -33.66 -60.04 -9.60
C ALA A 76 -32.34 -60.51 -8.90
N THR A 77 -32.09 -59.94 -7.71
CA THR A 77 -31.69 -60.48 -6.36
C THR A 77 -30.48 -61.42 -6.06
N SER A 78 -29.61 -60.90 -5.15
CA SER A 78 -28.83 -61.43 -3.98
C SER A 78 -28.14 -62.82 -3.91
N GLN A 79 -26.89 -62.85 -3.38
CA GLN A 79 -26.49 -63.54 -2.11
C GLN A 79 -24.98 -63.40 -1.77
N LEU A 80 -24.66 -63.28 -0.48
CA LEU A 80 -23.31 -63.28 0.12
C LEU A 80 -22.73 -64.71 0.22
N VAL A 81 -21.44 -64.90 -0.11
CA VAL A 81 -20.65 -66.09 0.29
C VAL A 81 -19.19 -65.70 0.61
N THR A 82 -18.66 -66.28 1.70
CA THR A 82 -17.33 -66.09 2.30
C THR A 82 -16.21 -66.91 1.61
N LEU A 83 -14.97 -66.39 1.63
CA LEU A 83 -13.76 -66.96 1.00
C LEU A 83 -12.93 -67.86 1.94
N PRO A 84 -12.31 -68.96 1.46
CA PRO A 84 -11.16 -69.59 2.11
C PRO A 84 -9.81 -69.21 1.47
N SER A 85 -8.78 -69.33 2.31
CA SER A 85 -7.41 -68.84 2.18
C SER A 85 -6.46 -69.75 1.38
N VAL A 86 -5.85 -69.23 0.32
CA VAL A 86 -4.57 -69.74 -0.20
C VAL A 86 -3.76 -68.58 -0.82
N ALA A 87 -3.05 -67.81 0.00
CA ALA A 87 -2.14 -66.75 -0.46
C ALA A 87 -0.90 -66.61 0.45
N SER A 88 -0.30 -67.74 0.84
CA SER A 88 0.92 -67.76 1.66
C SER A 88 2.16 -68.30 0.95
N GLN A 89 2.11 -68.57 -0.37
CA GLN A 89 3.22 -69.25 -1.07
C GLN A 89 4.14 -68.39 -1.94
N TYR A 90 3.89 -67.07 -2.09
CA TYR A 90 4.69 -66.24 -3.01
C TYR A 90 5.29 -64.95 -2.44
N GLY A 91 5.23 -64.71 -1.13
CA GLY A 91 6.05 -63.65 -0.49
C GLY A 91 5.86 -62.23 -1.06
N VAL A 92 4.71 -61.92 -1.67
CA VAL A 92 4.35 -60.58 -2.17
C VAL A 92 3.57 -59.84 -1.07
N SER A 93 3.93 -58.59 -0.77
CA SER A 93 3.18 -57.79 0.19
C SER A 93 1.77 -57.49 -0.34
N ARG A 94 0.77 -57.57 0.55
CA ARG A 94 -0.68 -57.45 0.24
C ARG A 94 -1.07 -56.22 -0.57
N LYS A 95 -0.26 -55.14 -0.56
CA LYS A 95 -0.50 -53.91 -1.33
C LYS A 95 -0.49 -54.09 -2.86
N THR A 96 0.06 -55.20 -3.37
CA THR A 96 0.16 -55.42 -4.83
C THR A 96 -1.06 -56.15 -5.41
N LEU A 97 -1.97 -56.68 -4.58
CA LEU A 97 -3.08 -57.54 -5.02
C LEU A 97 -4.43 -57.09 -4.47
N LEU A 98 -4.83 -55.85 -4.74
CA LEU A 98 -6.23 -55.42 -4.58
C LEU A 98 -6.64 -54.47 -5.72
N ALA A 99 -6.81 -55.04 -6.92
CA ALA A 99 -7.62 -54.47 -7.98
C ALA A 99 -8.03 -55.59 -8.95
N ALA A 100 -9.01 -56.40 -8.55
CA ALA A 100 -9.75 -57.27 -9.45
C ALA A 100 -11.20 -57.28 -8.97
N GLU A 101 -12.07 -56.50 -9.62
CA GLU A 101 -13.52 -56.69 -9.49
C GLU A 101 -13.89 -57.97 -10.23
N ALA A 102 -14.57 -58.86 -9.51
CA ALA A 102 -15.12 -60.09 -10.03
C ALA A 102 -16.31 -59.79 -10.97
N THR A 103 -16.12 -59.98 -12.27
CA THR A 103 -17.22 -60.34 -13.18
C THR A 103 -16.80 -61.55 -13.98
N ASP A 104 -16.99 -62.72 -13.38
CA ASP A 104 -17.31 -63.97 -14.08
C ASP A 104 -17.68 -65.02 -13.02
N ALA A 105 -18.98 -65.19 -12.83
CA ALA A 105 -19.54 -66.28 -12.05
C ALA A 105 -19.69 -67.51 -12.95
N ASN A 106 -18.77 -68.49 -12.85
CA ASN A 106 -19.12 -69.91 -12.93
C ASN A 106 -18.02 -70.81 -12.31
N PRO A 107 -18.32 -71.53 -11.21
CA PRO A 107 -17.41 -72.49 -10.58
C PRO A 107 -17.52 -73.88 -11.25
N GLN A 108 -16.38 -74.53 -11.45
CA GLN A 108 -16.22 -75.91 -11.97
C GLN A 108 -16.88 -76.22 -13.33
N GLY A 109 -16.08 -76.18 -14.39
CA GLY A 109 -16.44 -76.79 -15.67
C GLY A 109 -15.57 -76.28 -16.80
N VAL A 110 -14.54 -77.04 -17.17
CA VAL A 110 -13.84 -76.86 -18.45
C VAL A 110 -14.89 -76.96 -19.55
N SER A 111 -15.13 -75.88 -20.30
CA SER A 111 -16.08 -75.88 -21.41
C SER A 111 -15.69 -76.96 -22.43
N ASP A 112 -16.67 -77.66 -22.99
CA ASP A 112 -16.40 -78.69 -24.01
C ASP A 112 -15.78 -78.11 -25.29
N ALA A 113 -15.85 -76.80 -25.49
CA ALA A 113 -15.09 -76.05 -26.49
C ALA A 113 -13.57 -76.04 -26.21
N ALA A 114 -13.15 -75.99 -24.94
CA ALA A 114 -11.73 -76.07 -24.55
C ALA A 114 -11.17 -77.50 -24.69
N LYS A 115 -12.00 -78.54 -24.52
CA LYS A 115 -11.58 -79.95 -24.76
C LYS A 115 -11.44 -80.29 -26.24
N ALA A 116 -12.25 -79.66 -27.11
CA ALA A 116 -12.15 -79.87 -28.56
C ALA A 116 -10.85 -79.25 -29.13
N ASN A 117 -10.46 -78.07 -28.64
CA ASN A 117 -9.25 -77.38 -29.12
C ASN A 117 -7.94 -77.93 -28.51
N ALA A 118 -7.98 -78.52 -27.32
CA ALA A 118 -6.79 -79.17 -26.74
C ALA A 118 -6.41 -80.49 -27.46
N LYS A 119 -7.35 -81.10 -28.21
CA LYS A 119 -7.10 -82.38 -28.89
C LYS A 119 -6.44 -82.25 -30.26
N THR A 120 -6.46 -81.06 -30.87
CA THR A 120 -5.81 -80.77 -32.17
C THR A 120 -4.40 -80.19 -32.05
N LEU A 121 -3.95 -79.79 -30.85
CA LEU A 121 -2.64 -79.15 -30.64
C LEU A 121 -1.52 -80.10 -30.14
N SER A 122 -1.79 -81.40 -30.04
CA SER A 122 -0.81 -82.39 -29.53
C SER A 122 0.00 -83.11 -30.63
N LYS A 123 0.03 -82.63 -31.89
CA LYS A 123 0.68 -83.40 -32.97
C LYS A 123 1.81 -82.77 -33.78
N ASP A 124 2.20 -81.51 -33.54
CA ASP A 124 3.41 -80.97 -34.17
C ASP A 124 4.49 -80.63 -33.14
N LYS A 125 5.36 -81.60 -32.90
CA LYS A 125 6.71 -81.34 -32.39
C LYS A 125 7.51 -80.71 -33.53
N GLY A 126 7.62 -79.38 -33.54
CA GLY A 126 8.62 -78.68 -34.35
C GLY A 126 8.07 -77.52 -35.18
N SER A 127 7.61 -76.45 -34.53
CA SER A 127 7.59 -75.10 -35.10
C SER A 127 7.27 -74.10 -33.98
N ASN A 128 8.20 -73.18 -33.69
CA ASN A 128 8.03 -72.11 -32.70
C ASN A 128 7.19 -70.94 -33.25
N ASN A 129 6.05 -71.20 -33.89
CA ASN A 129 5.14 -70.14 -34.32
C ASN A 129 3.68 -70.61 -34.24
N LEU A 130 3.04 -70.38 -33.10
CA LEU A 130 1.59 -70.33 -32.99
C LEU A 130 1.15 -68.87 -33.17
N PRO A 131 0.29 -68.53 -34.14
CA PRO A 131 -0.25 -67.19 -34.29
C PRO A 131 -1.49 -67.06 -33.40
N ILE A 132 -1.29 -66.89 -32.10
CA ILE A 132 -2.34 -66.40 -31.22
C ILE A 132 -1.82 -65.11 -30.59
N ASP A 133 -2.10 -64.00 -31.27
CA ASP A 133 -1.84 -62.66 -30.76
C ASP A 133 -2.93 -62.35 -29.71
N VAL A 134 -2.71 -62.82 -28.47
CA VAL A 134 -3.58 -62.48 -27.33
C VAL A 134 -3.29 -61.03 -26.96
N LYS A 135 -4.05 -60.10 -27.55
CA LYS A 135 -4.13 -58.72 -27.04
C LYS A 135 -4.86 -58.73 -25.71
N LEU A 136 -4.11 -58.85 -24.62
CA LEU A 136 -4.60 -58.55 -23.28
C LEU A 136 -5.05 -57.08 -23.25
N ASN A 137 -6.20 -56.80 -22.64
CA ASN A 137 -6.57 -55.42 -22.34
C ASN A 137 -5.45 -54.81 -21.47
N GLU A 138 -4.93 -53.67 -21.90
CA GLU A 138 -3.94 -52.92 -21.13
C GLU A 138 -4.56 -52.52 -19.77
N ILE A 139 -4.17 -53.20 -18.68
CA ILE A 139 -4.57 -52.80 -17.33
C ILE A 139 -3.69 -51.61 -16.95
N LYS A 140 -4.23 -50.40 -17.13
CA LYS A 140 -3.59 -49.17 -16.65
C LYS A 140 -3.70 -49.07 -15.14
N VAL A 141 -2.74 -49.65 -14.42
CA VAL A 141 -2.59 -49.45 -12.97
C VAL A 141 -2.12 -48.02 -12.73
N ARG A 142 -3.03 -47.12 -12.33
CA ARG A 142 -2.69 -45.77 -11.89
C ARG A 142 -2.37 -45.79 -10.40
N ALA A 143 -1.16 -45.39 -10.03
CA ALA A 143 -0.79 -45.19 -8.63
C ALA A 143 -1.68 -44.13 -7.98
N LYS A 144 -2.03 -44.31 -6.71
CA LYS A 144 -2.72 -43.26 -5.93
C LYS A 144 -1.83 -42.01 -5.87
N ARG A 145 -2.42 -40.83 -6.07
CA ARG A 145 -1.72 -39.54 -5.95
C ARG A 145 -1.33 -39.31 -4.50
N PHE A 146 -0.06 -38.93 -4.29
CA PHE A 146 0.43 -38.49 -3.00
C PHE A 146 0.40 -36.96 -2.92
N HIS A 147 0.04 -36.46 -1.75
CA HIS A 147 0.02 -35.06 -1.40
C HIS A 147 1.07 -34.81 -0.32
N GLU A 148 1.80 -33.71 -0.46
CA GLU A 148 2.73 -33.24 0.56
C GLU A 148 1.92 -32.50 1.61
N ILE A 149 1.91 -33.01 2.84
CA ILE A 149 1.10 -32.46 3.93
C ILE A 149 1.69 -31.19 4.58
N GLY A 150 2.74 -30.64 3.96
CA GLY A 150 3.46 -29.47 4.42
C GLY A 150 4.23 -28.79 3.28
N PRO A 151 4.96 -27.71 3.58
CA PRO A 151 5.64 -26.91 2.57
C PRO A 151 6.88 -27.61 1.99
N LEU A 152 7.45 -28.61 2.67
CA LEU A 152 8.57 -29.39 2.18
C LEU A 152 8.12 -30.75 1.65
N PRO A 153 8.72 -31.23 0.54
CA PRO A 153 8.51 -32.60 0.09
C PRO A 153 9.08 -33.62 1.10
N GLY A 154 8.69 -34.89 0.98
CA GLY A 154 9.34 -35.99 1.72
C GLY A 154 8.41 -36.86 2.56
N LEU A 155 7.20 -36.38 2.90
CA LEU A 155 6.14 -37.21 3.48
C LEU A 155 4.85 -37.05 2.67
N GLY A 156 4.59 -38.06 1.84
CA GLY A 156 3.40 -38.12 1.00
C GLY A 156 2.26 -38.90 1.66
N LEU A 157 1.10 -38.27 1.79
CA LEU A 157 -0.15 -38.96 2.15
C LEU A 157 -1.06 -39.05 0.93
N THR A 158 -1.73 -40.17 0.76
CA THR A 158 -2.84 -40.27 -0.20
C THR A 158 -4.03 -39.49 0.33
N LYS A 159 -4.94 -39.08 -0.56
CA LYS A 159 -6.17 -38.38 -0.19
C LYS A 159 -6.85 -39.08 1.00
N ASP A 160 -7.01 -40.41 0.93
CA ASP A 160 -7.65 -41.28 1.93
C ASP A 160 -7.01 -41.23 3.34
N GLU A 161 -5.72 -40.92 3.43
CA GLU A 161 -4.97 -40.82 4.69
C GLU A 161 -5.05 -39.42 5.32
N ILE A 162 -5.54 -38.42 4.59
CA ILE A 162 -5.62 -37.04 5.06
C ILE A 162 -7.00 -36.78 5.67
N PRO A 163 -7.09 -36.32 6.94
CA PRO A 163 -8.35 -36.02 7.60
C PRO A 163 -8.91 -34.65 7.17
N GLY A 164 -9.14 -34.46 5.87
CA GLY A 164 -9.63 -33.21 5.31
C GLY A 164 -9.96 -33.31 3.83
N ASN A 165 -10.77 -32.37 3.34
CA ASN A 165 -11.11 -32.26 1.93
C ASN A 165 -9.99 -31.59 1.11
N VAL A 166 -8.91 -32.32 0.85
CA VAL A 166 -7.85 -31.86 -0.05
C VAL A 166 -8.35 -31.91 -1.50
N GLN A 167 -8.17 -30.80 -2.19
CA GLN A 167 -8.52 -30.62 -3.59
C GLN A 167 -7.25 -30.40 -4.41
N SER A 168 -7.27 -30.81 -5.66
CA SER A 168 -6.09 -30.79 -6.50
C SER A 168 -6.43 -30.48 -7.95
N ILE A 169 -5.56 -29.71 -8.59
CA ILE A 169 -5.54 -29.45 -10.03
C ILE A 169 -4.25 -30.04 -10.58
N THR A 170 -4.34 -30.80 -11.66
CA THR A 170 -3.20 -31.39 -12.38
C THR A 170 -2.68 -30.47 -13.48
N ALA A 171 -1.43 -30.64 -13.90
CA ALA A 171 -0.87 -29.94 -15.06
C ALA A 171 -1.73 -30.08 -16.33
N LYS A 172 -2.38 -31.23 -16.50
CA LYS A 172 -3.30 -31.48 -17.62
C LYS A 172 -4.54 -30.59 -17.53
N GLU A 173 -5.19 -30.56 -16.37
CA GLU A 173 -6.38 -29.72 -16.15
C GLU A 173 -6.08 -28.23 -16.23
N ILE A 174 -4.87 -27.82 -15.81
CA ILE A 174 -4.37 -26.45 -16.00
C ILE A 174 -4.33 -26.09 -17.48
N LYS A 175 -3.73 -26.97 -18.30
CA LYS A 175 -3.62 -26.74 -19.76
C LYS A 175 -4.99 -26.76 -20.43
N GLU A 176 -5.87 -27.68 -20.06
CA GLU A 176 -7.20 -27.83 -20.66
C GLU A 176 -8.21 -26.79 -20.19
N SER A 177 -7.95 -26.04 -19.12
CA SER A 177 -8.88 -25.00 -18.64
C SER A 177 -8.87 -23.74 -19.49
N HIS A 178 -7.77 -23.49 -20.23
CA HIS A 178 -7.50 -22.23 -20.94
C HIS A 178 -7.76 -20.98 -20.08
N SER A 179 -7.46 -21.09 -18.79
CA SER A 179 -7.62 -19.98 -17.83
C SER A 179 -6.52 -18.95 -18.03
N LEU A 180 -6.90 -17.67 -18.04
CA LEU A 180 -5.96 -16.55 -18.22
C LEU A 180 -5.07 -16.34 -17.00
N SER A 181 -5.60 -16.61 -15.81
CA SER A 181 -4.92 -16.43 -14.53
C SER A 181 -5.18 -17.61 -13.60
N ILE A 182 -4.32 -17.76 -12.60
CA ILE A 182 -4.46 -18.82 -11.59
C ILE A 182 -5.74 -18.64 -10.75
N THR A 183 -6.18 -17.40 -10.56
CA THR A 183 -7.42 -17.09 -9.83
C THR A 183 -8.65 -17.59 -10.60
N ASP A 184 -8.74 -17.33 -11.91
CA ASP A 184 -9.78 -17.91 -12.77
C ASP A 184 -9.74 -19.44 -12.80
N LEU A 185 -8.54 -20.03 -12.88
CA LEU A 185 -8.37 -21.48 -12.82
C LEU A 185 -8.96 -22.06 -11.52
N MET A 186 -8.62 -21.47 -10.39
CA MET A 186 -9.10 -21.90 -9.08
C MET A 186 -10.62 -21.76 -8.97
N ASN A 187 -11.19 -20.64 -9.44
CA ASN A 187 -12.63 -20.42 -9.48
C ASN A 187 -13.38 -21.49 -10.31
N LYS A 188 -12.79 -21.92 -11.44
CA LYS A 188 -13.38 -22.91 -12.34
C LYS A 188 -13.24 -24.36 -11.86
N LYS A 189 -12.15 -24.69 -11.16
CA LYS A 189 -11.77 -26.08 -10.88
C LYS A 189 -11.91 -26.49 -9.41
N LEU A 190 -11.94 -25.55 -8.47
CA LEU A 190 -11.98 -25.84 -7.05
C LEU A 190 -13.35 -25.54 -6.44
N GLN A 191 -13.74 -26.37 -5.47
CA GLN A 191 -14.93 -26.21 -4.65
C GLN A 191 -14.69 -25.20 -3.54
N SER A 192 -15.72 -24.43 -3.20
CA SER A 192 -15.69 -23.39 -2.16
C SER A 192 -14.66 -22.28 -2.40
N VAL A 193 -14.20 -22.14 -3.65
CA VAL A 193 -13.42 -21.00 -4.11
C VAL A 193 -14.33 -20.06 -4.88
N THR A 194 -14.28 -18.79 -4.55
CA THR A 194 -14.91 -17.71 -5.31
C THR A 194 -13.88 -16.63 -5.58
N VAL A 195 -14.03 -15.93 -6.69
CA VAL A 195 -13.13 -14.84 -7.07
C VAL A 195 -13.91 -13.56 -7.21
N ASN A 196 -13.39 -12.48 -6.62
CA ASN A 196 -13.94 -11.14 -6.73
C ASN A 196 -13.02 -10.26 -7.56
N ASP A 197 -13.58 -9.67 -8.61
CA ASP A 197 -12.90 -8.70 -9.47
C ASP A 197 -13.56 -7.33 -9.29
N TYR A 198 -12.97 -6.49 -8.43
CA TYR A 198 -13.42 -5.12 -8.21
C TYR A 198 -12.54 -4.07 -8.90
N GLN A 199 -11.44 -4.51 -9.53
CA GLN A 199 -10.48 -3.63 -10.23
C GLN A 199 -10.56 -3.74 -11.75
N GLY A 200 -11.32 -4.71 -12.27
CA GLY A 200 -11.47 -4.95 -13.70
C GLY A 200 -10.21 -5.53 -14.35
N ASN A 201 -9.35 -6.20 -13.58
CA ASN A 201 -8.07 -6.72 -14.04
C ASN A 201 -7.90 -8.21 -13.69
N PRO A 202 -7.70 -9.10 -14.67
CA PRO A 202 -7.65 -10.55 -14.45
C PRO A 202 -6.47 -11.04 -13.60
N PHE A 203 -5.47 -10.20 -13.34
CA PHE A 203 -4.31 -10.51 -12.50
C PHE A 203 -4.37 -9.87 -11.12
N MET A 204 -5.36 -9.00 -10.86
CA MET A 204 -5.52 -8.31 -9.58
C MET A 204 -6.80 -8.73 -8.82
N MET A 205 -7.21 -9.98 -8.97
CA MET A 205 -8.44 -10.48 -8.34
C MET A 205 -8.20 -11.05 -6.94
N ASP A 206 -9.21 -10.94 -6.09
CA ASP A 206 -9.23 -11.55 -4.75
C ASP A 206 -9.76 -12.98 -4.83
N VAL A 207 -9.03 -13.92 -4.23
CA VAL A 207 -9.49 -15.31 -4.07
C VAL A 207 -10.06 -15.46 -2.67
N GLN A 208 -11.30 -15.93 -2.58
CA GLN A 208 -11.93 -16.31 -1.32
C GLN A 208 -12.09 -17.82 -1.25
N TYR A 209 -11.66 -18.41 -0.14
CA TYR A 209 -11.85 -19.83 0.13
C TYR A 209 -12.42 -20.00 1.54
N ARG A 210 -13.62 -20.59 1.62
CA ARG A 210 -14.33 -20.86 2.88
C ARG A 210 -14.46 -19.63 3.81
N GLY A 211 -14.57 -18.43 3.24
CA GLY A 211 -14.73 -17.16 3.97
C GLY A 211 -13.42 -16.41 4.29
N PHE A 212 -12.27 -16.94 3.89
CA PHE A 212 -10.97 -16.26 4.03
C PHE A 212 -10.47 -15.77 2.68
N THR A 213 -9.79 -14.62 2.69
CA THR A 213 -9.31 -13.95 1.46
C THR A 213 -7.80 -14.14 1.27
N ALA A 214 -7.37 -14.23 0.01
CA ALA A 214 -6.02 -14.02 -0.49
C ALA A 214 -6.07 -13.13 -1.74
N GLY A 215 -5.57 -11.91 -1.60
CA GLY A 215 -5.68 -10.87 -2.62
C GLY A 215 -4.44 -9.99 -2.73
N PRO A 216 -4.23 -9.27 -3.85
CA PRO A 216 -3.08 -8.40 -4.07
C PRO A 216 -3.25 -7.00 -3.44
N GLN A 217 -4.45 -6.68 -2.95
CA GLN A 217 -4.73 -5.39 -2.36
C GLN A 217 -4.45 -5.36 -0.86
N ILE A 218 -3.78 -4.29 -0.46
CA ILE A 218 -3.53 -3.96 0.94
C ILE A 218 -4.82 -3.36 1.47
N GLY A 219 -5.29 -3.81 2.63
CA GLY A 219 -6.60 -3.38 3.14
C GLY A 219 -7.50 -4.54 3.54
N THR A 220 -7.42 -5.65 2.79
CA THR A 220 -8.30 -6.79 3.00
C THR A 220 -7.72 -7.77 4.03
N PRO A 221 -8.52 -8.28 4.99
CA PRO A 221 -8.05 -9.28 5.96
C PRO A 221 -7.57 -10.57 5.27
N GLN A 222 -6.25 -10.77 5.24
CA GLN A 222 -5.63 -11.95 4.63
C GLN A 222 -5.70 -13.14 5.58
N GLY A 223 -6.15 -14.30 5.09
CA GLY A 223 -6.34 -15.51 5.91
C GLY A 223 -5.95 -16.83 5.26
N LEU A 224 -5.43 -16.78 4.04
CA LEU A 224 -4.97 -17.94 3.28
C LEU A 224 -3.47 -17.86 3.04
N SER A 225 -2.79 -18.99 3.15
CA SER A 225 -1.37 -19.10 2.85
C SER A 225 -1.15 -19.69 1.47
N VAL A 226 -0.22 -19.13 0.72
CA VAL A 226 0.12 -19.62 -0.62
C VAL A 226 1.61 -19.97 -0.64
N PHE A 227 1.91 -21.19 -1.08
CA PHE A 227 3.26 -21.73 -1.18
C PHE A 227 3.60 -22.04 -2.64
N PHE A 228 4.69 -21.49 -3.16
CA PHE A 228 5.23 -21.79 -4.48
C PHE A 228 6.52 -22.61 -4.32
N ASP A 229 6.49 -23.88 -4.68
CA ASP A 229 7.55 -24.86 -4.38
C ASP A 229 7.97 -24.85 -2.89
N GLY A 230 7.03 -24.63 -1.97
CA GLY A 230 7.32 -24.57 -0.54
C GLY A 230 7.78 -23.21 -0.01
N ILE A 231 7.95 -22.20 -0.86
CA ILE A 231 8.21 -20.80 -0.46
C ILE A 231 6.87 -20.11 -0.22
N ARG A 232 6.64 -19.54 0.95
CA ARG A 232 5.45 -18.72 1.20
C ARG A 232 5.54 -17.43 0.36
N VAL A 233 4.55 -17.19 -0.50
CA VAL A 233 4.54 -16.04 -1.43
C VAL A 233 3.64 -14.88 -1.00
N ASN A 234 2.92 -15.02 0.11
CA ASN A 234 2.29 -13.89 0.79
C ASN A 234 3.36 -12.84 1.14
N GLU A 235 3.19 -11.62 0.63
CA GLU A 235 4.16 -10.53 0.74
C GLU A 235 4.18 -9.96 2.17
N PRO A 236 5.36 -9.73 2.76
CA PRO A 236 5.49 -9.45 4.19
C PRO A 236 4.90 -8.12 4.66
N PHE A 237 4.74 -7.13 3.78
CA PHE A 237 4.21 -5.82 4.14
C PHE A 237 2.78 -5.92 4.70
N GLY A 238 1.88 -6.63 4.00
CA GLY A 238 0.47 -6.76 4.35
C GLY A 238 -0.12 -8.17 4.20
N ASP A 239 0.72 -9.21 4.12
CA ASP A 239 0.34 -10.62 3.85
C ASP A 239 -0.40 -10.87 2.51
N VAL A 240 -0.44 -9.87 1.63
CA VAL A 240 -1.12 -9.90 0.33
C VAL A 240 -0.50 -10.92 -0.62
N VAL A 241 -1.29 -11.43 -1.56
CA VAL A 241 -0.82 -12.38 -2.59
C VAL A 241 -0.92 -11.73 -3.96
N ASN A 242 0.25 -11.52 -4.56
CA ASN A 242 0.38 -11.02 -5.93
C ASN A 242 0.30 -12.20 -6.92
N TRP A 243 -0.92 -12.50 -7.39
CA TRP A 243 -1.18 -13.61 -8.32
C TRP A 243 -0.53 -13.44 -9.69
N ASP A 244 -0.27 -12.18 -10.08
CA ASP A 244 0.48 -11.80 -11.30
C ASP A 244 1.94 -12.26 -11.29
N LEU A 245 2.46 -12.73 -10.15
CA LEU A 245 3.83 -13.21 -10.02
C LEU A 245 3.98 -14.73 -10.25
N ILE A 246 2.89 -15.46 -10.46
CA ILE A 246 2.90 -16.93 -10.61
C ILE A 246 2.67 -17.34 -12.08
N PRO A 247 3.66 -17.94 -12.76
CA PRO A 247 3.51 -18.36 -14.16
C PRO A 247 2.76 -19.68 -14.31
N MET A 248 1.60 -19.65 -14.97
CA MET A 248 0.71 -20.80 -15.18
C MET A 248 1.36 -21.94 -15.97
N ASN A 249 2.12 -21.61 -17.04
CA ASN A 249 2.81 -22.61 -17.86
C ASN A 249 3.93 -23.36 -17.13
N ALA A 250 4.44 -22.84 -16.00
CA ALA A 250 5.43 -23.50 -15.17
C ALA A 250 4.82 -24.48 -14.14
N LEU A 251 3.49 -24.51 -13.98
CA LEU A 251 2.85 -25.26 -12.89
C LEU A 251 2.65 -26.74 -13.23
N ALA A 252 3.07 -27.62 -12.32
CA ALA A 252 2.79 -29.05 -12.34
C ALA A 252 1.45 -29.38 -11.65
N GLY A 253 1.03 -28.56 -10.70
CA GLY A 253 -0.25 -28.71 -10.02
C GLY A 253 -0.47 -27.68 -8.93
N VAL A 254 -1.72 -27.61 -8.48
CA VAL A 254 -2.16 -26.80 -7.35
C VAL A 254 -2.94 -27.70 -6.41
N ASP A 255 -2.54 -27.76 -5.14
CA ASP A 255 -3.27 -28.47 -4.09
C ASP A 255 -3.82 -27.46 -3.06
N VAL A 256 -5.02 -27.70 -2.55
CA VAL A 256 -5.66 -26.88 -1.51
C VAL A 256 -5.94 -27.73 -0.29
N PHE A 257 -5.37 -27.31 0.84
CA PHE A 257 -5.59 -27.90 2.14
C PHE A 257 -6.61 -27.06 2.92
N PRO A 258 -7.72 -27.66 3.37
CA PRO A 258 -8.76 -26.93 4.08
C PRO A 258 -8.38 -26.58 5.51
N GLY A 259 -8.95 -25.48 5.99
CA GLY A 259 -8.97 -25.11 7.40
C GLY A 259 -7.63 -24.63 7.94
N SER A 260 -7.65 -24.32 9.23
CA SER A 260 -6.43 -24.08 10.00
C SER A 260 -5.48 -25.26 9.86
N ASN A 261 -4.23 -25.06 9.45
CA ASN A 261 -3.27 -26.16 9.34
C ASN A 261 -1.92 -25.78 9.97
N PRO A 262 -1.52 -26.40 11.10
CA PRO A 262 -0.29 -26.04 11.79
C PRO A 262 0.97 -26.41 10.99
N ILE A 263 0.93 -27.40 10.09
CA ILE A 263 2.14 -27.83 9.36
C ILE A 263 2.57 -26.80 8.32
N PHE A 264 1.64 -26.22 7.56
CA PHE A 264 1.94 -25.14 6.62
C PHE A 264 2.44 -23.88 7.34
N GLY A 265 2.01 -23.64 8.57
CA GLY A 265 2.58 -22.61 9.42
C GLY A 265 2.01 -21.22 9.19
N LEU A 266 2.89 -20.23 9.10
CA LEU A 266 2.58 -18.79 9.13
C LEU A 266 1.34 -18.41 8.32
N GLY A 267 0.34 -17.83 8.98
CA GLY A 267 -0.81 -17.20 8.33
C GLY A 267 -1.88 -18.16 7.80
N THR A 268 -1.79 -19.46 8.10
CA THR A 268 -2.72 -20.47 7.58
C THR A 268 -3.97 -20.57 8.47
N LEU A 269 -4.89 -19.60 8.32
CA LEU A 269 -6.11 -19.50 9.12
C LEU A 269 -7.26 -20.30 8.51
N GLY A 270 -7.52 -20.10 7.20
CA GLY A 270 -8.64 -20.73 6.49
C GLY A 270 -8.27 -21.89 5.57
N GLY A 271 -6.98 -21.97 5.20
CA GLY A 271 -6.47 -22.98 4.29
C GLY A 271 -5.11 -22.60 3.70
N ALA A 272 -4.48 -23.56 3.03
CA ALA A 272 -3.22 -23.38 2.33
C ALA A 272 -3.31 -23.86 0.88
N PHE A 273 -2.85 -23.01 -0.05
CA PHE A 273 -2.60 -23.36 -1.44
C PHE A 273 -1.13 -23.74 -1.59
N THR A 274 -0.86 -24.89 -2.17
CA THR A 274 0.48 -25.31 -2.56
C THR A 274 0.54 -25.46 -4.06
N VAL A 275 1.42 -24.68 -4.66
CA VAL A 275 1.64 -24.54 -6.09
C VAL A 275 3.00 -25.18 -6.38
N LYS A 276 2.98 -26.25 -7.16
CA LYS A 276 4.18 -27.00 -7.52
C LYS A 276 4.57 -26.71 -8.95
N THR A 277 5.87 -26.60 -9.21
CA THR A 277 6.38 -26.36 -10.56
C THR A 277 6.79 -27.64 -11.28
N LYS A 278 6.76 -27.58 -12.61
CA LYS A 278 7.31 -28.59 -13.50
C LYS A 278 8.84 -28.66 -13.37
N ASP A 279 9.39 -29.82 -13.70
CA ASP A 279 10.82 -30.04 -13.89
C ASP A 279 11.05 -30.79 -15.21
N GLY A 280 12.31 -30.94 -15.63
CA GLY A 280 12.62 -31.60 -16.91
C GLY A 280 12.41 -33.11 -16.89
N PHE A 281 12.14 -33.73 -15.73
CA PHE A 281 11.82 -35.16 -15.63
C PHE A 281 10.32 -35.43 -15.80
N ASN A 282 9.48 -34.56 -15.25
CA ASN A 282 8.02 -34.68 -15.34
C ASN A 282 7.44 -33.95 -16.58
N ASN A 283 8.24 -33.10 -17.22
CA ASN A 283 7.88 -32.39 -18.42
C ASN A 283 9.07 -32.36 -19.40
N ASP A 284 9.19 -33.43 -20.18
CA ASP A 284 10.14 -33.52 -21.29
C ASP A 284 9.47 -33.07 -22.60
N GLY A 285 10.18 -32.27 -23.38
CA GLY A 285 9.66 -31.68 -24.63
C GLY A 285 9.36 -30.18 -24.51
N VAL A 286 8.74 -29.63 -25.55
CA VAL A 286 8.48 -28.20 -25.72
C VAL A 286 6.99 -27.98 -25.97
N ASP A 287 6.44 -26.97 -25.32
CA ASP A 287 5.05 -26.52 -25.44
C ASP A 287 5.04 -25.01 -25.72
N ALA A 288 4.21 -24.59 -26.67
CA ALA A 288 4.01 -23.20 -27.03
C ALA A 288 2.52 -22.94 -27.23
N GLU A 289 2.00 -21.92 -26.56
CA GLU A 289 0.61 -21.50 -26.66
C GLU A 289 0.56 -20.01 -27.01
N ILE A 290 -0.30 -19.68 -27.99
CA ILE A 290 -0.56 -18.31 -28.42
C ILE A 290 -2.04 -18.05 -28.21
N LEU A 291 -2.36 -16.99 -27.48
CA LEU A 291 -3.72 -16.51 -27.28
C LEU A 291 -3.86 -15.13 -27.89
N ALA A 292 -4.96 -14.90 -28.60
CA ALA A 292 -5.40 -13.59 -29.05
C ALA A 292 -6.91 -13.47 -28.80
N GLY A 293 -7.38 -12.29 -28.40
CA GLY A 293 -8.80 -12.10 -28.07
C GLY A 293 -9.22 -10.64 -28.02
N SER A 294 -10.43 -10.41 -27.50
CA SER A 294 -11.00 -9.08 -27.29
C SER A 294 -10.09 -8.17 -26.47
N TYR A 295 -10.29 -6.85 -26.59
CA TYR A 295 -9.56 -5.82 -25.83
C TYR A 295 -8.05 -5.81 -26.12
N GLY A 296 -7.67 -6.09 -27.37
CA GLY A 296 -6.26 -6.13 -27.79
C GLY A 296 -5.44 -7.26 -27.16
N ARG A 297 -6.09 -8.21 -26.46
CA ARG A 297 -5.41 -9.25 -25.67
C ARG A 297 -4.56 -10.14 -26.55
N LYS A 298 -3.30 -10.30 -26.16
CA LYS A 298 -2.31 -11.17 -26.78
C LYS A 298 -1.47 -11.84 -25.68
N GLN A 299 -1.22 -13.12 -25.82
CA GLN A 299 -0.35 -13.86 -24.92
C GLN A 299 0.50 -14.85 -25.70
N LEU A 300 1.77 -14.95 -25.33
CA LEU A 300 2.68 -16.02 -25.75
C LEU A 300 3.19 -16.72 -24.50
N GLN A 301 2.90 -18.01 -24.40
CA GLN A 301 3.47 -18.90 -23.39
C GLN A 301 4.37 -19.91 -24.08
N VAL A 302 5.59 -20.07 -23.60
CA VAL A 302 6.53 -21.09 -24.07
C VAL A 302 7.11 -21.79 -22.85
N SER A 303 7.15 -23.11 -22.87
CA SER A 303 7.79 -23.90 -21.83
C SER A 303 8.45 -25.13 -22.42
N GLY A 304 9.45 -25.66 -21.74
CA GLY A 304 10.02 -26.93 -22.13
C GLY A 304 11.05 -27.44 -21.14
N GLY A 305 11.26 -28.74 -21.19
CA GLY A 305 12.25 -29.43 -20.38
C GLY A 305 13.02 -30.47 -21.17
N THR A 306 14.17 -30.84 -20.63
CA THR A 306 15.01 -31.91 -21.13
C THR A 306 15.65 -32.64 -19.95
N ASN A 307 15.87 -33.94 -20.08
CA ASN A 307 16.57 -34.71 -19.06
C ASN A 307 17.40 -35.84 -19.68
N ASN A 308 18.39 -36.33 -18.93
CA ASN A 308 19.19 -37.51 -19.28
C ASN A 308 19.07 -38.64 -18.25
N GLY A 309 17.99 -38.66 -17.46
CA GLY A 309 17.78 -39.60 -16.36
C GLY A 309 18.43 -39.21 -15.02
N THR A 310 19.52 -38.45 -15.02
CA THR A 310 20.21 -37.99 -13.79
C THR A 310 20.13 -36.49 -13.59
N PHE A 311 20.25 -35.72 -14.67
CA PHE A 311 20.11 -34.28 -14.69
C PHE A 311 18.93 -33.89 -15.57
N ALA A 312 18.23 -32.85 -15.17
CA ALA A 312 17.12 -32.28 -15.92
C ALA A 312 17.16 -30.75 -15.86
N LEU A 313 16.72 -30.12 -16.96
CA LEU A 313 16.53 -28.68 -17.06
C LEU A 313 15.09 -28.41 -17.50
N PHE A 314 14.49 -27.36 -16.96
CA PHE A 314 13.18 -26.86 -17.36
C PHE A 314 13.19 -25.34 -17.41
N GLY A 315 12.49 -24.77 -18.39
CA GLY A 315 12.30 -23.34 -18.53
C GLY A 315 10.89 -23.00 -19.00
N ALA A 316 10.37 -21.85 -18.57
CA ALA A 316 9.10 -21.31 -18.99
C ALA A 316 9.16 -19.78 -19.12
N GLY A 317 8.53 -19.23 -20.16
CA GLY A 317 8.34 -17.82 -20.41
C GLY A 317 6.88 -17.52 -20.71
N ASN A 318 6.33 -16.46 -20.11
CA ASN A 318 4.98 -15.97 -20.37
C ASN A 318 5.05 -14.46 -20.65
N PHE A 319 4.46 -14.04 -21.76
CA PHE A 319 4.39 -12.64 -22.20
C PHE A 319 2.93 -12.31 -22.53
N PHE A 320 2.32 -11.45 -21.74
CA PHE A 320 0.93 -11.06 -21.85
C PHE A 320 0.82 -9.54 -22.01
N LEU A 321 -0.11 -9.12 -22.87
CA LEU A 321 -0.47 -7.73 -23.09
C LEU A 321 -1.97 -7.62 -23.45
N GLU A 322 -2.64 -6.61 -22.90
CA GLU A 322 -4.00 -6.22 -23.29
C GLU A 322 -4.22 -4.73 -23.08
N ASP A 323 -5.21 -4.17 -23.76
CA ASP A 323 -5.67 -2.79 -23.58
C ASP A 323 -6.67 -2.67 -22.42
N GLY A 324 -7.29 -3.79 -22.04
CA GLY A 324 -8.33 -3.87 -21.01
C GLY A 324 -9.71 -3.48 -21.53
N TRP A 325 -10.76 -3.87 -20.80
CA TRP A 325 -12.14 -3.64 -21.24
C TRP A 325 -12.70 -2.28 -20.83
N ARG A 326 -12.07 -1.64 -19.83
CA ARG A 326 -12.37 -0.25 -19.40
C ARG A 326 -11.42 0.72 -20.07
N ASP A 327 -11.82 1.98 -20.12
CA ASP A 327 -10.90 3.06 -20.46
C ASP A 327 -9.69 3.06 -19.51
N ASN A 328 -8.52 3.44 -20.03
CA ASN A 328 -7.27 3.49 -19.26
C ASN A 328 -6.95 2.21 -18.45
N SER A 329 -7.22 1.01 -18.96
CA SER A 329 -6.98 -0.25 -18.23
C SER A 329 -5.95 -1.22 -18.85
N PRO A 330 -4.84 -0.76 -19.46
CA PRO A 330 -3.88 -1.66 -20.07
C PRO A 330 -3.18 -2.56 -19.02
N SER A 331 -2.83 -3.77 -19.42
CA SER A 331 -2.08 -4.70 -18.56
C SER A 331 -0.98 -5.41 -19.33
N LYS A 332 0.18 -5.54 -18.69
CA LYS A 332 1.36 -6.23 -19.22
C LYS A 332 1.97 -7.13 -18.15
N VAL A 333 2.17 -8.41 -18.47
CA VAL A 333 2.77 -9.40 -17.57
C VAL A 333 3.88 -10.15 -18.31
N ASN A 334 5.10 -10.05 -17.80
CA ASN A 334 6.25 -10.80 -18.31
C ASN A 334 6.83 -11.65 -17.18
N GLN A 335 6.86 -12.97 -17.37
CA GLN A 335 7.35 -13.92 -16.37
C GLN A 335 8.34 -14.88 -17.01
N PHE A 336 9.41 -15.19 -16.29
CA PHE A 336 10.37 -16.23 -16.66
C PHE A 336 10.66 -17.12 -15.45
N PHE A 337 10.59 -18.43 -15.66
CA PHE A 337 10.92 -19.43 -14.66
C PHE A 337 11.96 -20.41 -15.23
N GLY A 338 12.92 -20.80 -14.41
CA GLY A 338 13.91 -21.82 -14.75
C GLY A 338 14.19 -22.74 -13.57
N LYS A 339 14.39 -24.03 -13.85
CA LYS A 339 14.69 -25.04 -12.84
C LYS A 339 15.72 -26.05 -13.38
N ALA A 340 16.75 -26.30 -12.58
CA ALA A 340 17.72 -27.36 -12.80
C ALA A 340 17.58 -28.41 -11.69
N SER A 341 17.48 -29.67 -12.07
CA SER A 341 17.23 -30.79 -11.16
C SER A 341 18.29 -31.86 -11.33
N TYR A 342 18.76 -32.41 -10.21
CA TYR A 342 19.63 -33.57 -10.15
C TYR A 342 18.92 -34.67 -9.35
N ARG A 343 18.92 -35.89 -9.88
CA ARG A 343 18.33 -37.08 -9.27
C ARG A 343 19.37 -38.19 -9.22
N GLY A 344 19.78 -38.56 -8.01
CA GLY A 344 20.71 -39.67 -7.75
C GLY A 344 20.04 -40.77 -6.93
N GLU A 345 20.82 -41.80 -6.54
CA GLU A 345 20.28 -42.92 -5.74
C GLU A 345 19.85 -42.49 -4.33
N LYS A 346 20.59 -41.56 -3.71
CA LYS A 346 20.33 -41.08 -2.35
C LYS A 346 20.06 -39.59 -2.24
N LEU A 347 20.27 -38.82 -3.30
CA LEU A 347 20.21 -37.37 -3.23
C LEU A 347 19.50 -36.80 -4.45
N ASP A 348 18.47 -36.02 -4.17
CA ASP A 348 17.78 -35.17 -5.13
C ASP A 348 18.06 -33.70 -4.80
N LEU A 349 18.36 -32.89 -5.81
CA LEU A 349 18.59 -31.45 -5.68
C LEU A 349 17.80 -30.70 -6.74
N ASN A 350 17.26 -29.54 -6.37
CA ASN A 350 16.59 -28.62 -7.29
C ASN A 350 17.08 -27.19 -7.05
N LEU A 351 17.50 -26.52 -8.12
CA LEU A 351 17.82 -25.09 -8.14
C LEU A 351 16.83 -24.39 -9.05
N SER A 352 16.05 -23.44 -8.54
CA SER A 352 15.07 -22.69 -9.32
C SER A 352 15.23 -21.19 -9.21
N THR A 353 14.80 -20.49 -10.26
CA THR A 353 14.72 -19.03 -10.30
C THR A 353 13.43 -18.57 -10.96
N LEU A 354 12.89 -17.46 -10.46
CA LEU A 354 11.70 -16.80 -10.99
C LEU A 354 11.99 -15.31 -11.13
N LEU A 355 11.80 -14.79 -12.34
CA LEU A 355 11.97 -13.38 -12.69
C LEU A 355 10.65 -12.88 -13.26
N VAL A 356 10.07 -11.84 -12.65
CA VAL A 356 8.78 -11.28 -13.10
C VAL A 356 8.85 -9.76 -13.17
N GLY A 357 8.23 -9.20 -14.21
CA GLY A 357 7.96 -7.77 -14.33
C GLY A 357 6.55 -7.56 -14.86
N THR A 358 5.73 -6.80 -14.13
CA THR A 358 4.36 -6.48 -14.50
C THR A 358 4.13 -4.96 -14.51
N ASP A 359 3.20 -4.52 -15.35
CA ASP A 359 2.68 -3.15 -15.41
C ASP A 359 1.17 -3.28 -15.60
N LEU A 360 0.44 -3.11 -14.51
CA LEU A 360 -0.99 -3.46 -14.41
C LEU A 360 -1.78 -2.22 -14.01
N VAL A 361 -2.97 -2.08 -14.56
CA VAL A 361 -3.92 -1.05 -14.13
C VAL A 361 -5.13 -1.70 -13.47
N GLY A 362 -5.47 -1.23 -12.27
CA GLY A 362 -6.60 -1.73 -11.48
C GLY A 362 -7.54 -0.60 -11.10
N ASN A 363 -8.34 -0.14 -12.06
CA ASN A 363 -9.24 1.00 -11.90
C ASN A 363 -10.29 0.74 -10.81
N GLY A 364 -10.53 1.73 -9.94
CA GLY A 364 -11.53 1.65 -8.87
C GLY A 364 -12.98 1.45 -9.32
N LEU A 365 -13.87 1.28 -8.34
CA LEU A 365 -15.31 1.13 -8.54
C LEU A 365 -15.95 2.36 -9.18
N LEU A 366 -17.09 2.15 -9.85
CA LEU A 366 -17.89 3.22 -10.45
C LEU A 366 -19.17 3.47 -9.64
N PRO A 367 -19.59 4.74 -9.47
CA PRO A 367 -20.95 5.07 -9.06
C PRO A 367 -21.99 4.41 -9.98
N SER A 368 -23.13 4.00 -9.43
CA SER A 368 -24.14 3.22 -10.17
C SER A 368 -24.73 4.01 -11.35
N GLU A 369 -24.77 5.32 -11.23
CA GLU A 369 -25.21 6.30 -12.22
C GLU A 369 -24.24 6.35 -13.40
N MET A 370 -22.93 6.42 -13.13
CA MET A 370 -21.90 6.39 -14.17
C MET A 370 -21.87 5.04 -14.88
N TYR A 371 -21.97 3.94 -14.14
CA TYR A 371 -22.02 2.59 -14.72
C TYR A 371 -23.20 2.40 -15.68
N LYS A 372 -24.38 2.95 -15.36
CA LYS A 372 -25.57 2.90 -16.25
C LYS A 372 -25.38 3.73 -17.53
N GLN A 373 -24.61 4.80 -17.48
CA GLN A 373 -24.33 5.65 -18.64
C GLN A 373 -23.26 5.01 -19.54
N ASP A 374 -22.15 4.61 -18.94
CA ASP A 374 -21.04 3.94 -19.62
C ASP A 374 -20.32 2.98 -18.65
N PRO A 375 -20.51 1.67 -18.79
CA PRO A 375 -19.87 0.68 -17.93
C PRO A 375 -18.35 0.60 -18.16
N SER A 376 -17.83 1.09 -19.29
CA SER A 376 -16.39 1.08 -19.60
C SER A 376 -15.62 2.25 -18.98
N SER A 377 -16.34 3.24 -18.43
CA SER A 377 -15.75 4.45 -17.85
C SER A 377 -14.87 4.20 -16.62
N VAL A 378 -14.16 5.23 -16.19
CA VAL A 378 -13.33 5.24 -14.97
C VAL A 378 -13.68 6.46 -14.12
N PHE A 379 -13.71 6.28 -12.79
CA PHE A 379 -14.02 7.37 -11.88
C PHE A 379 -12.85 8.38 -11.77
N SER A 380 -11.63 7.87 -11.63
CA SER A 380 -10.37 8.60 -11.67
C SER A 380 -9.25 7.66 -12.11
N SER A 381 -8.23 8.20 -12.76
CA SER A 381 -7.08 7.45 -13.27
C SER A 381 -5.85 8.37 -13.30
N PRO A 382 -4.60 7.87 -13.40
CA PRO A 382 -4.19 6.47 -13.44
C PRO A 382 -4.20 5.76 -12.08
N ASP A 383 -4.51 4.46 -12.10
CA ASP A 383 -4.39 3.50 -10.98
C ASP A 383 -3.43 2.35 -11.37
N THR A 384 -2.15 2.68 -11.52
CA THR A 384 -1.12 1.74 -12.00
C THR A 384 -0.41 1.06 -10.85
N THR A 385 -0.04 -0.21 -11.03
CA THR A 385 0.83 -0.97 -10.14
C THR A 385 1.84 -1.75 -10.97
N LYS A 386 3.12 -1.53 -10.68
CA LYS A 386 4.25 -2.20 -11.33
C LYS A 386 4.96 -3.09 -10.32
N ASN A 387 4.96 -4.39 -10.56
CA ASN A 387 5.69 -5.35 -9.72
C ASN A 387 6.97 -5.82 -10.42
N LYS A 388 8.05 -5.99 -9.66
CA LYS A 388 9.29 -6.63 -10.07
C LYS A 388 9.68 -7.67 -9.04
N LEU A 389 9.91 -8.90 -9.47
CA LEU A 389 10.28 -10.02 -8.61
C LEU A 389 11.56 -10.69 -9.11
N ILE A 390 12.46 -10.98 -8.17
CA ILE A 390 13.56 -11.92 -8.34
C ILE A 390 13.52 -12.92 -7.18
N GLN A 391 13.38 -14.20 -7.49
CA GLN A 391 13.37 -15.28 -6.52
C GLN A 391 14.38 -16.36 -6.89
N PHE A 392 15.05 -16.91 -5.88
CA PHE A 392 15.95 -18.05 -5.97
C PHE A 392 15.62 -19.07 -4.89
N GLN A 393 15.74 -20.34 -5.23
CA GLN A 393 15.55 -21.46 -4.32
C GLN A 393 16.57 -22.55 -4.59
N LEU A 394 17.13 -23.12 -3.52
CA LEU A 394 17.80 -24.41 -3.55
C LEU A 394 17.06 -25.34 -2.59
N SER A 395 16.56 -26.46 -3.08
CA SER A 395 15.93 -27.51 -2.27
C SER A 395 16.56 -28.87 -2.54
N GLY A 396 16.49 -29.76 -1.55
CA GLY A 396 17.05 -31.10 -1.67
C GLY A 396 16.36 -32.12 -0.77
N ALA A 397 16.46 -33.38 -1.18
CA ALA A 397 16.00 -34.54 -0.43
C ALA A 397 17.10 -35.61 -0.40
N PHE A 398 17.48 -36.04 0.80
CA PHE A 398 18.49 -37.05 1.03
C PHE A 398 17.84 -38.30 1.61
N GLN A 399 17.87 -39.40 0.85
CA GLN A 399 17.40 -40.71 1.26
C GLN A 399 18.48 -41.38 2.12
N VAL A 400 18.24 -41.43 3.43
CA VAL A 400 19.16 -42.07 4.38
C VAL A 400 19.01 -43.59 4.27
N ASN A 401 17.76 -44.05 4.20
CA ASN A 401 17.34 -45.43 3.92
C ASN A 401 15.91 -45.43 3.37
N ASP A 402 15.34 -46.61 3.09
CA ASP A 402 14.02 -46.77 2.45
C ASP A 402 12.87 -46.13 3.23
N ASN A 403 13.02 -45.98 4.55
CA ASN A 403 11.98 -45.50 5.46
C ASN A 403 12.31 -44.14 6.08
N PHE A 404 13.47 -43.55 5.80
CA PHE A 404 13.92 -42.31 6.43
C PHE A 404 14.61 -41.38 5.43
N ASN A 405 14.08 -40.17 5.30
CA ASN A 405 14.65 -39.13 4.45
C ASN A 405 14.74 -37.77 5.17
N ILE A 406 15.70 -36.96 4.71
CA ILE A 406 15.91 -35.59 5.19
C ILE A 406 15.66 -34.67 4.01
N THR A 407 14.81 -33.68 4.20
CA THR A 407 14.52 -32.66 3.18
C THR A 407 14.86 -31.28 3.71
N GLY A 408 15.27 -30.39 2.82
CA GLY A 408 15.57 -29.03 3.20
C GLY A 408 15.53 -28.08 2.02
N GLN A 409 15.35 -26.80 2.34
CA GLN A 409 15.38 -25.73 1.36
C GLN A 409 15.97 -24.46 1.95
N VAL A 410 16.55 -23.65 1.06
CA VAL A 410 16.93 -22.26 1.32
C VAL A 410 16.43 -21.41 0.17
N TYR A 411 15.98 -20.19 0.48
CA TYR A 411 15.41 -19.32 -0.54
C TYR A 411 15.63 -17.84 -0.24
N ASN A 412 15.60 -17.05 -1.30
CA ASN A 412 15.67 -15.59 -1.26
C ASN A 412 14.69 -15.02 -2.29
N ARG A 413 13.79 -14.14 -1.85
CA ARG A 413 12.75 -13.49 -2.66
C ARG A 413 12.85 -11.98 -2.47
N ASN A 414 13.12 -11.24 -3.54
CA ASN A 414 13.18 -9.79 -3.56
C ASN A 414 12.08 -9.26 -4.47
N SER A 415 11.12 -8.54 -3.89
CA SER A 415 9.92 -8.04 -4.54
C SER A 415 9.86 -6.52 -4.39
N LYS A 416 9.66 -5.81 -5.49
CA LYS A 416 9.51 -4.35 -5.52
C LYS A 416 8.20 -4.01 -6.19
N ARG A 417 7.42 -3.13 -5.57
CA ARG A 417 6.16 -2.62 -6.09
C ARG A 417 6.22 -1.09 -6.11
N HIS A 418 5.88 -0.51 -7.25
CA HIS A 418 5.63 0.92 -7.37
C HIS A 418 4.22 1.10 -7.91
N SER A 419 3.40 1.91 -7.25
CA SER A 419 2.04 2.18 -7.68
C SER A 419 1.76 3.68 -7.67
N VAL A 420 0.96 4.12 -8.63
CA VAL A 420 0.44 5.47 -8.73
C VAL A 420 -1.08 5.35 -8.70
N GLY A 421 -1.70 5.95 -7.70
CA GLY A 421 -3.15 6.09 -7.60
C GLY A 421 -3.53 7.55 -7.76
N SER A 422 -4.71 7.81 -8.34
CA SER A 422 -5.17 9.17 -8.55
C SER A 422 -6.65 9.31 -8.21
N ASP A 423 -6.97 10.32 -7.41
CA ASP A 423 -8.31 10.55 -6.90
C ASP A 423 -8.75 12.00 -7.15
N VAL A 424 -10.07 12.21 -7.08
CA VAL A 424 -10.64 13.56 -7.07
C VAL A 424 -10.24 14.22 -5.76
N TYR A 425 -9.71 15.44 -5.83
CA TYR A 425 -9.39 16.20 -4.64
C TYR A 425 -10.60 17.05 -4.22
N THR A 426 -11.24 16.68 -3.11
CA THR A 426 -12.47 17.34 -2.61
C THR A 426 -12.28 18.01 -1.25
N GLU A 427 -11.11 17.93 -0.65
CA GLU A 427 -10.87 18.35 0.73
C GLU A 427 -10.86 19.87 0.94
N PHE A 428 -11.30 20.68 -0.03
CA PHE A 428 -11.37 22.15 0.14
C PHE A 428 -12.51 22.63 1.05
N SER A 429 -13.39 21.75 1.53
CA SER A 429 -14.72 22.11 2.06
C SER A 429 -14.99 21.70 3.52
N ASP A 430 -13.98 21.63 4.39
CA ASP A 430 -14.15 21.28 5.82
C ASP A 430 -14.81 22.41 6.65
N GLY A 431 -15.89 22.99 6.11
CA GLY A 431 -16.67 24.06 6.74
C GLY A 431 -16.04 25.46 6.68
N GLU A 432 -14.84 25.58 6.11
CA GLU A 432 -14.13 26.86 5.97
C GLU A 432 -14.19 27.36 4.51
N TYR A 433 -14.61 28.62 4.32
CA TYR A 433 -14.70 29.22 3.00
C TYR A 433 -13.30 29.53 2.46
N ILE A 434 -12.75 28.65 1.62
CA ILE A 434 -11.43 28.85 1.01
C ILE A 434 -11.54 29.80 -0.18
N VAL A 435 -11.03 31.02 0.00
CA VAL A 435 -10.87 32.01 -1.06
C VAL A 435 -9.80 31.53 -2.04
N ALA A 436 -10.10 31.52 -3.33
CA ALA A 436 -9.12 31.10 -4.32
C ALA A 436 -7.99 32.15 -4.44
N PRO A 437 -6.71 31.76 -4.33
CA PRO A 437 -5.58 32.67 -4.45
C PRO A 437 -5.46 33.22 -5.89
N LYS A 438 -4.80 34.36 -6.06
CA LYS A 438 -4.47 34.92 -7.39
C LYS A 438 -3.05 34.55 -7.82
N ASN A 439 -2.80 34.46 -9.13
CA ASN A 439 -1.43 34.41 -9.67
C ASN A 439 -0.72 35.76 -9.51
N ILE A 440 0.59 35.71 -9.29
CA ILE A 440 1.41 36.92 -9.13
C ILE A 440 1.75 37.48 -10.50
N ALA A 441 1.27 38.68 -10.79
CA ALA A 441 1.61 39.37 -12.04
C ALA A 441 3.02 39.98 -11.98
N SER A 442 3.61 40.24 -13.15
CA SER A 442 4.91 40.89 -13.24
C SER A 442 4.86 42.30 -12.63
N GLY A 443 5.55 42.50 -11.51
CA GLY A 443 5.60 43.78 -10.79
C GLY A 443 4.75 43.84 -9.51
N ASP A 444 3.95 42.81 -9.24
CA ASP A 444 3.22 42.64 -7.98
C ASP A 444 4.19 42.58 -6.80
N GLN A 445 3.85 43.25 -5.71
CA GLN A 445 4.59 43.20 -4.45
C GLN A 445 3.62 42.97 -3.31
N LEU A 446 3.40 41.70 -2.98
CA LEU A 446 2.50 41.27 -1.91
C LEU A 446 3.09 41.56 -0.53
N THR A 447 4.41 41.52 -0.39
CA THR A 447 5.10 41.82 0.88
C THR A 447 5.37 43.31 1.06
N CYS A 448 4.99 43.84 2.22
CA CYS A 448 5.33 45.21 2.61
C CYS A 448 6.79 45.30 3.09
N LEU A 449 7.59 46.12 2.40
CA LEU A 449 9.02 46.28 2.61
C LEU A 449 9.31 47.47 3.54
N HIS A 450 9.96 47.23 4.67
CA HIS A 450 10.38 48.26 5.60
C HIS A 450 11.90 48.43 5.58
N ASN A 451 12.37 49.68 5.61
CA ASN A 451 13.79 49.95 5.80
C ASN A 451 14.19 49.67 7.24
N SER A 452 15.42 49.23 7.45
CA SER A 452 16.00 49.04 8.78
C SER A 452 17.44 49.56 8.79
N HIS A 453 17.66 50.65 9.51
CA HIS A 453 18.97 51.27 9.76
C HIS A 453 19.41 51.10 11.22
N ASN A 454 18.56 50.56 12.08
CA ASN A 454 18.89 50.27 13.47
C ASN A 454 19.69 48.97 13.61
N LYS A 455 20.40 48.82 14.74
CA LYS A 455 21.23 47.66 15.06
C LYS A 455 20.44 46.38 15.39
N TYR A 456 19.11 46.48 15.50
CA TYR A 456 18.23 45.38 15.92
C TYR A 456 17.64 44.62 14.73
N GLY A 457 17.71 45.17 13.51
CA GLY A 457 17.17 44.53 12.31
C GLY A 457 15.64 44.55 12.25
N ILE A 458 15.00 45.52 12.89
CA ILE A 458 13.55 45.76 12.87
C ILE A 458 13.27 47.01 12.00
N PRO A 459 12.03 47.25 11.52
CA PRO A 459 11.70 48.46 10.77
C PRO A 459 12.19 49.73 11.46
N ASP A 460 12.53 50.74 10.68
CA ASP A 460 12.83 52.06 11.22
C ASP A 460 11.63 52.61 12.00
N TYR A 461 11.89 53.22 13.16
CA TYR A 461 10.84 53.74 14.04
C TYR A 461 11.22 55.08 14.66
N TYR A 462 10.22 55.80 15.15
CA TYR A 462 10.38 56.92 16.09
C TYR A 462 9.95 56.49 17.49
N LEU A 463 10.70 56.90 18.51
CA LEU A 463 10.41 56.63 19.91
C LEU A 463 9.81 57.88 20.56
N VAL A 464 8.55 57.81 21.00
CA VAL A 464 7.85 58.92 21.66
C VAL A 464 7.61 58.56 23.11
N GLU A 465 7.97 59.45 24.03
CA GLU A 465 7.77 59.26 25.47
C GLU A 465 6.43 59.90 25.89
N GLU A 466 5.54 59.12 26.51
CA GLU A 466 4.31 59.64 27.13
C GLU A 466 4.68 60.22 28.51
N PRO A 467 4.37 61.50 28.79
CA PRO A 467 4.60 62.09 30.10
C PRO A 467 3.76 61.39 31.17
N SER A 468 4.38 61.05 32.31
CA SER A 468 3.81 60.31 33.44
C SER A 468 2.57 60.92 34.15
N ASN A 469 2.06 62.05 33.64
CA ASN A 469 0.93 62.81 34.20
C ASN A 469 -0.31 62.83 33.29
N ILE A 470 -0.27 62.10 32.18
CA ILE A 470 -1.31 62.05 31.16
C ILE A 470 -1.96 60.68 31.29
N GLY A 471 -3.25 60.62 31.63
CA GLY A 471 -3.98 59.34 31.71
C GLY A 471 -3.90 58.59 30.38
N ASP A 472 -4.02 57.26 30.42
CA ASP A 472 -3.78 56.36 29.28
C ASP A 472 -4.42 56.89 27.99
N ILE A 473 -3.61 57.42 27.07
CA ILE A 473 -4.07 57.98 25.79
C ILE A 473 -4.91 56.94 25.03
N ALA A 474 -4.61 55.64 25.20
CA ALA A 474 -5.39 54.56 24.61
C ALA A 474 -6.81 54.43 25.20
N ALA A 475 -7.00 54.73 26.48
CA ALA A 475 -8.30 54.69 27.14
C ALA A 475 -9.19 55.88 26.75
N ALA A 476 -8.61 57.08 26.56
CA ALA A 476 -9.34 58.26 26.09
C ALA A 476 -9.77 58.14 24.63
N VAL A 477 -8.90 57.59 23.77
CA VAL A 477 -9.22 57.30 22.35
C VAL A 477 -10.31 56.21 22.25
N ALA A 478 -10.26 55.17 23.08
CA ALA A 478 -11.26 54.09 23.07
C ALA A 478 -12.63 54.50 23.64
N ALA A 479 -12.72 55.54 24.47
CA ALA A 479 -13.95 56.00 25.09
C ALA A 479 -14.81 56.91 24.18
N GLY A 480 -14.28 57.35 23.04
CA GLY A 480 -14.99 58.28 22.12
C GLY A 480 -15.35 59.62 22.77
N ASP A 481 -14.68 59.98 23.88
CA ASP A 481 -14.97 61.19 24.62
C ASP A 481 -14.26 62.39 23.97
N THR A 482 -14.99 63.09 23.09
CA THR A 482 -14.50 64.30 22.40
C THR A 482 -14.35 65.50 23.34
N SER A 483 -14.67 65.37 24.63
CA SER A 483 -14.52 66.41 25.65
C SER A 483 -13.30 66.21 26.54
N ASP A 484 -12.62 65.07 26.42
CA ASP A 484 -11.36 64.82 27.10
C ASP A 484 -10.25 65.68 26.47
N PRO A 485 -9.50 66.50 27.24
CA PRO A 485 -8.36 67.25 26.71
C PRO A 485 -7.35 66.35 26.00
N LEU A 486 -7.34 65.02 26.25
CA LEU A 486 -6.59 63.97 25.55
C LEU A 486 -6.87 63.85 24.05
N TYR A 487 -8.05 64.26 23.56
CA TYR A 487 -8.41 64.23 22.14
C TYR A 487 -7.65 65.26 21.29
N ASP A 488 -7.01 66.25 21.94
CA ASP A 488 -6.27 67.35 21.30
C ASP A 488 -4.83 67.54 21.84
N ILE A 489 -4.24 66.53 22.50
CA ILE A 489 -2.90 66.67 23.12
C ILE A 489 -1.81 66.46 22.09
N TYR A 490 -1.24 67.58 21.64
CA TYR A 490 0.19 67.92 21.79
C TYR A 490 0.44 69.34 21.23
N LEU A 491 -0.10 70.38 21.88
CA LEU A 491 -0.07 71.75 21.35
C LEU A 491 0.72 72.79 22.16
N ASN A 492 1.32 72.46 23.31
CA ASN A 492 1.97 73.50 24.13
C ASN A 492 3.50 73.55 24.10
N ASN A 493 4.21 72.56 23.54
CA ASN A 493 5.69 72.54 23.57
C ASN A 493 6.36 72.12 22.23
N ASN A 494 5.69 72.30 21.09
CA ASN A 494 6.31 72.07 19.77
C ASN A 494 6.75 70.61 19.48
N GLN A 495 6.07 69.61 20.06
CA GLN A 495 6.34 68.19 19.80
C GLN A 495 5.04 67.48 19.39
N VAL A 496 5.01 66.93 18.17
CA VAL A 496 4.05 65.97 17.53
C VAL A 496 2.53 66.18 17.67
N LYS A 497 1.86 66.67 16.62
CA LYS A 497 0.38 66.59 16.51
C LYS A 497 -0.09 65.15 16.22
N PHE A 498 -0.96 64.60 17.06
CA PHE A 498 -1.79 63.43 16.74
C PHE A 498 -3.27 63.83 16.77
N LEU A 499 -4.02 63.49 15.73
CA LEU A 499 -5.49 63.52 15.74
C LEU A 499 -5.95 62.11 15.34
N VAL A 500 -6.49 61.36 16.29
CA VAL A 500 -7.10 60.04 16.06
C VAL A 500 -8.61 60.21 16.22
N ASP A 501 -9.33 60.36 15.11
CA ASP A 501 -10.80 60.37 15.15
C ASP A 501 -11.33 58.93 15.21
N TYR A 502 -12.09 58.61 16.26
CA TYR A 502 -12.73 57.30 16.46
C TYR A 502 -14.16 57.30 15.91
N SER A 503 -14.40 57.96 14.78
CA SER A 503 -15.64 57.73 14.04
C SER A 503 -15.47 56.44 13.24
N TYR A 504 -16.49 55.57 13.23
CA TYR A 504 -16.52 54.30 12.47
C TYR A 504 -16.30 54.46 10.95
N ASN A 505 -16.02 55.68 10.48
CA ASN A 505 -15.63 56.02 9.13
C ASN A 505 -14.12 56.35 9.09
N TYR A 506 -13.38 55.49 8.41
CA TYR A 506 -11.92 55.42 8.30
C TYR A 506 -11.19 56.63 7.66
N ASP A 507 -11.79 57.83 7.59
CA ASP A 507 -11.38 58.85 6.61
C ASP A 507 -10.50 60.00 7.13
N PHE A 508 -10.20 60.11 8.43
CA PHE A 508 -9.49 61.30 8.94
C PHE A 508 -8.46 61.00 10.05
N VAL A 509 -7.24 60.62 9.66
CA VAL A 509 -6.05 60.84 10.49
C VAL A 509 -5.15 61.86 9.79
N THR A 510 -4.72 62.91 10.50
CA THR A 510 -3.84 63.93 9.93
C THR A 510 -2.39 63.42 9.83
N PRO A 511 -1.62 63.81 8.79
CA PRO A 511 -0.22 63.42 8.65
C PRO A 511 0.60 63.79 9.90
N VAL A 512 1.34 62.83 10.48
CA VAL A 512 2.29 63.10 11.55
C VAL A 512 3.48 63.90 10.98
N ASP A 513 3.71 65.11 11.49
CA ASP A 513 4.90 65.90 11.18
C ASP A 513 6.12 65.36 11.95
N THR A 514 6.93 64.54 11.29
CA THR A 514 8.10 63.89 11.89
C THR A 514 9.27 64.84 12.12
N SER A 515 9.25 66.08 11.60
CA SER A 515 10.32 67.06 11.85
C SER A 515 10.45 67.45 13.33
N LEU A 516 9.40 67.22 14.11
CA LEU A 516 9.33 67.55 15.54
C LEU A 516 9.88 66.44 16.46
N ILE A 517 10.19 65.26 15.90
CA ILE A 517 10.70 64.06 16.61
C ILE A 517 11.87 63.41 15.87
N GLU A 518 12.55 64.15 14.99
CA GLU A 518 13.66 63.63 14.20
C GLU A 518 14.81 63.09 15.10
N ASP A 519 15.00 63.68 16.27
CA ASP A 519 16.00 63.27 17.27
C ASP A 519 15.67 61.93 17.96
N THR A 520 14.45 61.41 17.79
CA THR A 520 14.03 60.12 18.35
C THR A 520 14.07 58.98 17.34
N PHE A 521 14.47 59.26 16.10
CA PHE A 521 14.62 58.27 15.03
C PHE A 521 15.58 57.15 15.44
N ASN A 522 15.11 55.91 15.43
CA ASN A 522 15.87 54.70 15.78
C ASN A 522 16.64 54.81 17.11
N LYS A 523 16.11 55.59 18.07
CA LYS A 523 16.68 55.73 19.42
C LYS A 523 16.78 54.34 20.08
N ASP A 524 17.83 54.13 20.87
CA ASP A 524 18.15 52.82 21.47
C ASP A 524 16.98 52.26 22.30
N LEU A 525 16.58 51.03 21.99
CA LEU A 525 15.54 50.30 22.71
C LEU A 525 16.14 49.43 23.81
N PRO A 526 15.39 49.21 24.92
CA PRO A 526 15.75 48.18 25.88
C PRO A 526 15.88 46.82 25.19
N ILE A 527 16.95 46.08 25.54
CA ILE A 527 17.28 44.82 24.86
C ILE A 527 16.17 43.78 24.94
N TYR A 528 15.37 43.78 26.02
CA TYR A 528 14.25 42.85 26.18
C TYR A 528 13.14 43.13 25.15
N TYR A 529 12.83 44.42 24.91
CA TYR A 529 11.79 44.83 23.96
C TYR A 529 12.26 44.60 22.53
N ALA A 530 13.50 44.99 22.21
CA ALA A 530 14.09 44.72 20.89
C ALA A 530 14.09 43.22 20.53
N ASN A 531 14.39 42.35 21.50
CA ASN A 531 14.33 40.89 21.30
C ASN A 531 12.90 40.39 21.08
N PHE A 532 11.92 40.92 21.84
CA PHE A 532 10.51 40.59 21.68
C PHE A 532 9.98 40.99 20.30
N VAL A 533 10.23 42.24 19.89
CA VAL A 533 9.85 42.76 18.57
C VAL A 533 10.50 41.94 17.46
N HIS A 534 11.79 41.62 17.57
CA HIS A 534 12.47 40.77 16.59
C HIS A 534 11.85 39.36 16.51
N GLN A 535 11.40 38.78 17.63
CA GLN A 535 10.68 37.50 17.61
C GLN A 535 9.31 37.61 16.95
N GLU A 536 8.54 38.63 17.28
CA GLU A 536 7.24 38.93 16.65
C GLU A 536 7.38 39.10 15.13
N PHE A 537 8.36 39.90 14.66
CA PHE A 537 8.64 40.03 13.23
C PHE A 537 9.00 38.70 12.58
N ASN A 538 9.85 37.89 13.20
CA ASN A 538 10.21 36.60 12.62
C ASN A 538 9.03 35.62 12.60
N PHE A 539 8.12 35.70 13.57
CA PHE A 539 6.89 34.91 13.61
C PHE A 539 5.92 35.33 12.49
N TRP A 540 5.59 36.62 12.42
CA TRP A 540 4.62 37.14 11.45
C TRP A 540 5.15 37.26 10.04
N LYS A 541 6.48 37.38 9.86
CA LYS A 541 7.13 37.37 8.54
C LYS A 541 6.67 36.17 7.72
N ASN A 542 6.45 35.00 8.31
CA ASN A 542 5.87 33.87 7.58
C ASN A 542 5.04 32.97 8.52
N SER A 543 3.81 33.40 8.83
CA SER A 543 2.89 32.64 9.68
C SER A 543 2.62 31.23 9.13
N GLY A 544 2.59 31.06 7.81
CA GLY A 544 2.44 29.75 7.16
C GLY A 544 3.61 28.79 7.37
N ALA A 545 4.85 29.29 7.48
CA ALA A 545 6.02 28.48 7.78
C ALA A 545 5.96 27.86 9.19
N SER A 546 5.26 28.51 10.13
CA SER A 546 5.07 27.95 11.48
C SER A 546 4.30 26.62 11.49
N LEU A 547 3.48 26.35 10.47
CA LEU A 547 2.76 25.08 10.26
C LEU A 547 3.68 23.96 9.74
N THR A 548 4.91 24.27 9.34
CA THR A 548 5.89 23.33 8.77
C THR A 548 7.14 23.13 9.64
N ILE A 549 7.15 23.75 10.83
CA ILE A 549 8.25 23.64 11.79
C ILE A 549 7.87 22.57 12.84
N PRO A 550 8.73 21.55 13.03
CA PRO A 550 8.52 20.51 14.03
C PRO A 550 8.19 21.07 15.42
N GLU A 551 7.24 20.47 16.13
CA GLU A 551 6.80 20.87 17.48
C GLU A 551 7.97 21.16 18.46
N ASP A 552 9.08 20.42 18.38
CA ASP A 552 10.28 20.63 19.22
C ASP A 552 11.07 21.91 18.89
N GLN A 553 10.77 22.55 17.76
CA GLN A 553 11.28 23.85 17.34
C GLN A 553 10.24 24.97 17.41
N GLN A 554 8.94 24.66 17.58
CA GLN A 554 7.89 25.68 17.75
C GLN A 554 8.08 26.53 19.01
N ALA A 555 8.71 25.98 20.06
CA ALA A 555 9.07 26.72 21.29
C ALA A 555 10.10 27.85 21.06
N LEU A 556 10.78 27.89 19.90
CA LEU A 556 11.67 28.98 19.49
C LEU A 556 10.95 30.09 18.70
N VAL A 557 9.66 29.90 18.39
CA VAL A 557 8.90 30.69 17.42
C VAL A 557 7.66 31.32 18.06
N ARG A 558 7.09 30.74 19.13
CA ARG A 558 5.96 31.36 19.85
C ARG A 558 6.41 32.61 20.62
N PRO A 559 5.61 33.70 20.60
CA PRO A 559 5.87 34.90 21.39
C PRO A 559 6.09 34.56 22.87
N ILE A 560 7.12 35.15 23.48
CA ILE A 560 7.31 35.08 24.94
C ILE A 560 6.07 35.75 25.59
N THR A 561 5.35 35.03 26.46
CA THR A 561 4.38 35.67 27.36
C THR A 561 5.10 36.72 28.18
N SER A 562 4.59 37.97 28.20
CA SER A 562 5.20 39.12 28.89
C SER A 562 5.96 38.74 30.17
N PRO A 563 7.29 38.94 30.25
CA PRO A 563 8.05 38.90 31.50
C PRO A 563 7.34 39.63 32.65
N ASN A 564 7.08 38.90 33.74
CA ASN A 564 6.65 39.51 34.99
C ASN A 564 7.70 40.48 35.51
N LEU A 565 7.30 41.67 35.91
CA LEU A 565 8.15 42.57 36.69
C LEU A 565 8.47 41.96 38.06
N PRO A 566 9.54 42.43 38.75
CA PRO A 566 9.90 41.99 40.10
C PRO A 566 8.81 42.21 41.18
N ASP A 567 7.76 42.99 40.88
CA ASP A 567 6.65 43.30 41.78
C ASP A 567 5.38 42.45 41.52
N GLY A 568 5.40 41.56 40.53
CA GLY A 568 4.28 40.67 40.21
C GLY A 568 3.11 41.33 39.48
N SER A 569 3.23 42.60 39.06
CA SER A 569 2.30 43.21 38.12
C SER A 569 2.67 42.83 36.68
N ALA A 570 1.69 42.39 35.89
CA ALA A 570 1.91 42.20 34.46
C ALA A 570 2.11 43.57 33.82
N THR A 571 3.28 43.83 33.24
CA THR A 571 3.36 44.95 32.29
C THR A 571 2.76 44.46 30.98
N GLU A 572 1.60 45.00 30.64
CA GLU A 572 1.13 44.99 29.26
C GLU A 572 2.16 45.80 28.46
N PHE A 573 3.02 45.17 27.69
CA PHE A 573 3.64 45.83 26.54
C PHE A 573 3.01 45.20 25.31
N SER A 574 2.50 46.03 24.42
CA SER A 574 1.88 45.59 23.19
C SER A 574 2.86 45.79 22.06
N TYR A 575 3.09 44.73 21.31
CA TYR A 575 3.66 44.83 19.98
C TYR A 575 2.72 44.06 19.06
N ILE A 576 1.90 44.76 18.26
CA ILE A 576 1.04 44.10 17.28
C ILE A 576 1.78 44.12 15.95
N GLY A 577 2.79 43.26 15.86
CA GLY A 577 3.62 43.12 14.69
C GLY A 577 2.98 42.40 13.50
N GLY A 578 1.70 41.99 13.54
CA GLY A 578 1.20 41.19 12.42
C GLY A 578 -0.22 40.66 12.38
N SER A 579 -1.22 41.22 13.06
CA SER A 579 -2.60 40.78 12.81
C SER A 579 -3.27 41.47 11.62
N LYS A 580 -2.79 42.65 11.21
CA LYS A 580 -3.28 43.40 10.03
C LYS A 580 -2.09 44.14 9.41
N GLY A 581 -1.68 43.76 8.20
CA GLY A 581 -0.71 44.55 7.43
C GLY A 581 -1.19 46.01 7.26
N PRO A 582 -0.33 46.93 6.80
CA PRO A 582 -0.75 48.32 6.63
C PRO A 582 -1.95 48.36 5.67
N THR A 583 -3.07 48.90 6.16
CA THR A 583 -4.31 49.00 5.40
C THR A 583 -4.24 50.20 4.46
N LEU A 584 -4.98 50.19 3.34
CA LEU A 584 -5.11 51.37 2.46
C LEU A 584 -5.64 52.63 3.19
N ASN A 585 -6.21 52.46 4.39
CA ASN A 585 -6.71 53.53 5.26
C ASN A 585 -5.64 54.11 6.20
N ASP A 586 -4.36 53.77 6.02
CA ASP A 586 -3.28 54.41 6.76
C ASP A 586 -3.18 55.88 6.29
N PRO A 587 -3.26 56.89 7.19
CA PRO A 587 -3.19 58.30 6.81
C PRO A 587 -2.00 58.63 5.92
N ALA A 588 -2.15 59.65 5.08
CA ALA A 588 -1.09 60.17 4.23
C ALA A 588 0.08 60.76 5.07
N GLY A 589 1.00 59.93 5.57
CA GLY A 589 2.12 60.35 6.41
C GLY A 589 3.30 59.36 6.36
N PRO A 590 4.46 59.69 6.95
CA PRO A 590 5.66 58.85 6.92
C PRO A 590 5.64 57.64 7.89
N VAL A 591 4.72 57.62 8.86
CA VAL A 591 4.57 56.56 9.88
C VAL A 591 3.24 55.83 9.68
N SER A 592 3.21 54.55 10.03
CA SER A 592 1.99 53.74 9.99
C SER A 592 1.24 53.86 11.32
N VAL A 593 -0.04 54.22 11.29
CA VAL A 593 -0.88 54.47 12.48
C VAL A 593 -2.16 53.66 12.37
N SER A 594 -2.06 52.33 12.21
CA SER A 594 -3.25 51.49 12.11
C SER A 594 -3.99 51.37 13.46
N ASN A 595 -5.30 51.56 13.40
CA ASN A 595 -6.20 51.94 14.50
C ASN A 595 -6.58 50.83 15.51
N SER A 596 -5.67 49.92 15.91
CA SER A 596 -6.01 48.91 16.93
C SER A 596 -4.95 48.54 17.97
N SER A 597 -3.77 49.15 17.97
CA SER A 597 -2.82 49.18 19.10
C SER A 597 -1.63 50.07 18.74
N LEU A 598 -1.37 51.11 19.51
CA LEU A 598 -0.06 51.74 19.49
C LEU A 598 0.95 50.70 20.01
N ASP A 599 2.12 50.54 19.38
CA ASP A 599 3.18 49.68 19.91
C ASP A 599 3.84 50.41 21.10
N TYR A 600 4.00 49.78 22.26
CA TYR A 600 4.60 50.46 23.43
C TYR A 600 5.32 49.54 24.40
N PHE A 601 6.18 50.13 25.24
CA PHE A 601 6.81 49.48 26.38
C PHE A 601 6.93 50.46 27.56
N TYR A 602 7.23 49.92 28.75
CA TYR A 602 7.42 50.73 29.96
C TYR A 602 8.87 50.68 30.46
N THR A 603 9.41 51.79 30.95
CA THR A 603 10.68 51.81 31.70
C THR A 603 10.47 52.26 33.14
N PRO A 604 11.02 51.54 34.13
CA PRO A 604 10.89 51.94 35.53
C PRO A 604 11.76 53.17 35.84
N ASN A 605 11.21 54.12 36.59
CA ASN A 605 11.89 55.36 36.98
C ASN A 605 12.65 55.24 38.32
N GLY A 606 12.63 54.07 38.97
CA GLY A 606 13.30 53.80 40.24
C GLY A 606 12.56 54.30 41.50
N ASP A 607 11.47 55.04 41.32
CA ASP A 607 10.58 55.57 42.37
C ASP A 607 9.23 54.84 42.47
N GLY A 608 9.07 53.75 41.74
CA GLY A 608 7.82 52.99 41.62
C GLY A 608 6.88 53.49 40.51
N THR A 609 7.27 54.52 39.75
CA THR A 609 6.57 54.97 38.54
C THR A 609 7.21 54.41 37.27
N PHE A 610 6.45 54.42 36.16
CA PHE A 610 6.89 53.94 34.85
C PHE A 610 6.66 55.03 33.80
N ASN A 611 7.62 55.19 32.88
CA ASN A 611 7.40 55.95 31.65
C ASN A 611 6.89 55.01 30.57
N LYS A 612 5.79 55.37 29.89
CA LYS A 612 5.33 54.67 28.69
C LYS A 612 6.07 55.23 27.48
N HIS A 613 6.55 54.33 26.64
CA HIS A 613 7.27 54.62 25.42
C HIS A 613 6.46 54.10 24.26
N ILE A 614 6.04 54.98 23.36
CA ILE A 614 5.28 54.65 22.16
C ILE A 614 6.26 54.52 20.98
N ILE A 615 6.11 53.46 20.20
CA ILE A 615 6.88 53.18 19.00
C ILE A 615 6.02 53.48 17.78
N LEU A 616 6.52 54.37 16.93
CA LEU A 616 5.91 54.71 15.65
C LEU A 616 6.74 54.09 14.54
N THR A 617 6.28 52.98 14.01
CA THR A 617 6.95 52.30 12.90
C THR A 617 6.79 53.11 11.60
N ILE A 618 7.89 53.32 10.89
CA ILE A 618 7.88 53.96 9.58
C ILE A 618 7.19 53.06 8.57
N ARG A 619 6.34 53.65 7.73
CA ARG A 619 5.55 52.93 6.73
C ARG A 619 6.42 52.15 5.75
N ALA A 620 5.83 51.14 5.13
CA ALA A 620 6.50 50.38 4.08
C ALA A 620 6.85 51.29 2.88
N ARG A 621 8.04 51.12 2.32
CA ARG A 621 8.51 51.89 1.15
C ARG A 621 7.71 51.60 -0.12
N ASN A 622 7.06 50.45 -0.18
CA ASN A 622 6.24 49.98 -1.29
C ASN A 622 4.76 49.86 -0.89
N LEU A 623 4.32 50.67 0.08
CA LEU A 623 2.95 50.63 0.60
C LEU A 623 1.89 50.73 -0.50
N GLU A 624 2.11 51.54 -1.54
CA GLU A 624 1.18 51.64 -2.67
C GLU A 624 0.96 50.28 -3.36
N LYS A 625 2.00 49.45 -3.45
CA LYS A 625 1.93 48.13 -4.12
C LYS A 625 1.44 47.02 -3.19
N CYS A 626 1.94 46.98 -1.95
CA CYS A 626 1.53 45.96 -0.99
C CYS A 626 0.15 46.25 -0.39
N GLY A 627 -0.18 47.53 -0.18
CA GLY A 627 -1.48 47.99 0.32
C GLY A 627 -2.62 47.68 -0.64
N GLU A 628 -2.46 47.95 -1.95
CA GLU A 628 -3.41 47.53 -3.00
C GLU A 628 -3.56 46.00 -3.09
N ALA A 629 -2.50 45.25 -2.78
CA ALA A 629 -2.51 43.81 -2.78
C ALA A 629 -3.15 43.20 -1.53
N ILE A 630 -3.22 43.93 -0.41
CA ILE A 630 -3.74 43.47 0.89
C ILE A 630 -5.15 43.99 1.15
N SER A 631 -5.50 45.16 0.61
CA SER A 631 -6.81 45.80 0.77
C SER A 631 -7.35 46.15 -0.62
N ARG A 632 -8.57 45.71 -0.97
CA ARG A 632 -9.27 46.23 -2.14
C ARG A 632 -10.58 46.90 -1.75
N ILE A 633 -10.82 48.00 -2.46
CA ILE A 633 -11.98 48.86 -2.36
C ILE A 633 -12.88 48.49 -3.57
N ASP A 634 -14.18 48.30 -3.34
CA ASP A 634 -15.16 48.00 -4.39
C ASP A 634 -15.28 49.17 -5.39
N ALA A 635 -16.05 48.96 -6.47
CA ALA A 635 -16.28 49.98 -7.50
C ALA A 635 -16.95 51.26 -6.98
N ASN A 636 -17.44 51.26 -5.73
CA ASN A 636 -18.10 52.39 -5.08
C ASN A 636 -17.21 53.06 -4.02
N GLY A 637 -15.97 52.62 -3.83
CA GLY A 637 -15.09 53.23 -2.83
C GLY A 637 -15.17 52.60 -1.43
N HIS A 638 -15.81 51.45 -1.25
CA HIS A 638 -15.88 50.76 0.06
C HIS A 638 -14.88 49.60 0.18
N PRO A 639 -14.19 49.43 1.32
CA PRO A 639 -13.36 48.24 1.55
C PRO A 639 -14.21 46.96 1.48
N VAL A 640 -13.81 45.99 0.65
CA VAL A 640 -14.48 44.68 0.58
C VAL A 640 -13.97 43.81 1.73
N TYR A 641 -14.63 43.90 2.88
CA TYR A 641 -14.38 42.98 4.00
C TYR A 641 -15.12 41.65 3.76
N GLY A 642 -14.37 40.64 3.30
CA GLY A 642 -14.88 39.28 3.11
C GLY A 642 -14.63 38.40 4.33
N THR A 643 -15.72 37.95 4.96
CA THR A 643 -15.89 36.92 6.02
C THR A 643 -16.09 37.44 7.46
N PRO A 644 -16.97 36.78 8.27
CA PRO A 644 -17.08 36.99 9.72
C PRO A 644 -15.81 36.63 10.52
N ASN A 645 -14.76 36.16 9.84
CA ASN A 645 -13.61 35.47 10.43
C ASN A 645 -12.30 36.26 10.23
N ASN A 646 -12.31 37.47 9.64
CA ASN A 646 -11.15 38.37 9.52
C ASN A 646 -9.83 37.79 8.92
N ASN A 647 -9.85 36.59 8.31
CA ASN A 647 -8.64 35.83 8.00
C ASN A 647 -8.29 35.73 6.50
N ALA A 648 -9.00 36.41 5.60
CA ALA A 648 -8.64 36.41 4.18
C ALA A 648 -7.73 37.60 3.85
N PRO A 649 -6.40 37.42 3.67
CA PRO A 649 -5.55 38.48 3.15
C PRO A 649 -5.97 38.80 1.70
N GLY A 650 -5.81 40.06 1.25
CA GLY A 650 -6.25 40.59 -0.07
C GLY A 650 -5.70 39.92 -1.35
N TYR A 651 -5.15 38.71 -1.24
CA TYR A 651 -4.60 37.90 -2.33
C TYR A 651 -5.64 36.98 -2.99
N GLY A 652 -6.93 37.21 -2.76
CA GLY A 652 -8.02 36.45 -3.35
C GLY A 652 -8.31 36.81 -4.81
N THR A 653 -8.88 35.86 -5.54
CA THR A 653 -9.44 36.08 -6.88
C THR A 653 -10.85 36.64 -6.75
N TYR A 654 -11.17 37.68 -7.53
CA TYR A 654 -12.47 38.36 -7.48
C TYR A 654 -13.25 38.15 -8.78
N ASP A 655 -14.57 38.17 -8.69
CA ASP A 655 -15.45 38.22 -9.84
C ASP A 655 -15.48 39.63 -10.45
N PRO A 656 -15.19 39.79 -11.76
CA PRO A 656 -15.11 41.10 -12.40
C PRO A 656 -16.49 41.77 -12.57
N VAL A 657 -17.60 41.04 -12.45
CA VAL A 657 -18.97 41.54 -12.61
C VAL A 657 -19.54 41.96 -11.26
N THR A 658 -19.41 41.11 -10.24
CA THR A 658 -19.99 41.37 -8.91
C THR A 658 -19.04 42.07 -7.95
N GLY A 659 -17.72 42.00 -8.19
CA GLY A 659 -16.69 42.49 -7.28
C GLY A 659 -16.50 41.66 -6.01
N LEU A 660 -17.19 40.51 -5.90
CA LEU A 660 -17.09 39.61 -4.75
C LEU A 660 -15.92 38.62 -4.88
N LEU A 661 -15.47 38.07 -3.76
CA LEU A 661 -14.44 37.01 -3.72
C LEU A 661 -14.97 35.71 -4.34
N LYS A 662 -14.11 35.04 -5.11
CA LYS A 662 -14.35 33.68 -5.59
C LYS A 662 -13.85 32.66 -4.57
N VAL A 663 -14.69 31.67 -4.25
CA VAL A 663 -14.34 30.55 -3.37
C VAL A 663 -14.20 29.27 -4.18
N VAL A 664 -13.27 28.42 -3.74
CA VAL A 664 -12.85 27.19 -4.43
C VAL A 664 -14.01 26.20 -4.63
N ASP A 665 -14.94 26.11 -3.67
CA ASP A 665 -16.07 25.17 -3.68
C ASP A 665 -17.38 25.76 -4.23
N GLY A 666 -17.37 27.03 -4.64
CA GLY A 666 -18.56 27.74 -5.08
C GLY A 666 -19.66 27.92 -4.01
N ALA A 667 -19.39 27.64 -2.73
CA ALA A 667 -20.39 27.65 -1.65
C ALA A 667 -20.70 29.05 -1.08
N PHE A 668 -20.16 30.12 -1.67
CA PHE A 668 -20.64 31.48 -1.42
C PHE A 668 -21.85 31.76 -2.30
N ASP A 669 -22.98 31.11 -2.00
CA ASP A 669 -24.18 31.34 -2.79
C ASP A 669 -25.43 31.61 -1.94
N THR A 670 -25.57 32.89 -1.59
CA THR A 670 -26.88 33.54 -1.49
C THR A 670 -27.22 34.35 -2.76
N TYR A 671 -26.41 34.29 -3.83
CA TYR A 671 -26.46 35.21 -4.99
C TYR A 671 -26.20 34.64 -6.42
N GLY A 672 -26.27 33.33 -6.61
CA GLY A 672 -26.21 32.61 -7.89
C GLY A 672 -24.83 32.63 -8.56
N GLY A 673 -23.93 31.71 -8.23
CA GLY A 673 -22.69 31.53 -9.01
C GLY A 673 -21.63 30.62 -8.42
N GLY A 674 -21.88 29.32 -8.30
CA GLY A 674 -20.77 28.36 -8.22
C GLY A 674 -19.95 28.38 -9.51
N THR A 675 -18.82 29.08 -9.52
CA THR A 675 -17.93 29.15 -10.70
C THR A 675 -16.70 28.26 -10.51
N VAL A 676 -16.39 27.44 -11.51
CA VAL A 676 -15.09 26.76 -11.62
C VAL A 676 -13.99 27.83 -11.75
N ILE A 677 -12.99 27.77 -10.88
CA ILE A 677 -11.86 28.70 -10.90
C ILE A 677 -10.69 27.99 -11.60
N GLU A 678 -10.26 28.56 -12.73
CA GLU A 678 -9.13 28.03 -13.47
C GLU A 678 -7.86 28.06 -12.62
N GLY A 679 -7.10 26.96 -12.66
CA GLY A 679 -5.87 26.77 -11.90
C GLY A 679 -6.02 26.30 -10.46
N VAL A 680 -7.25 26.09 -9.99
CA VAL A 680 -7.49 25.33 -8.75
C VAL A 680 -7.31 23.83 -9.04
N PRO A 681 -6.39 23.13 -8.34
CA PRO A 681 -6.19 21.70 -8.55
C PRO A 681 -7.45 20.89 -8.19
N THR A 682 -7.76 19.89 -9.01
CA THR A 682 -8.96 19.04 -8.85
C THR A 682 -8.64 17.56 -8.65
N ALA A 683 -7.36 17.19 -8.69
CA ALA A 683 -6.88 15.83 -8.51
C ALA A 683 -5.81 15.77 -7.42
N VAL A 684 -5.70 14.61 -6.77
CA VAL A 684 -4.52 14.22 -5.99
C VAL A 684 -3.88 13.01 -6.65
N ILE A 685 -2.57 13.05 -6.82
CA ILE A 685 -1.77 11.94 -7.34
C ILE A 685 -0.93 11.42 -6.17
N THR A 686 -1.11 10.15 -5.84
CA THR A 686 -0.39 9.46 -4.76
C THR A 686 0.57 8.44 -5.37
N GLU A 687 1.85 8.57 -5.05
CA GLU A 687 2.87 7.59 -5.43
C GLU A 687 3.29 6.77 -4.22
N ASN A 688 3.31 5.45 -4.39
CA ASN A 688 3.66 4.51 -3.33
C ASN A 688 4.76 3.58 -3.82
N THR A 689 5.74 3.31 -2.95
CA THR A 689 6.80 2.33 -3.19
C THR A 689 6.86 1.34 -2.04
N ILE A 690 6.90 0.05 -2.37
CA ILE A 690 7.07 -1.05 -1.42
C ILE A 690 8.25 -1.90 -1.89
N ASP A 691 9.32 -1.94 -1.10
CA ASP A 691 10.49 -2.78 -1.34
C ASP A 691 10.54 -3.87 -0.27
N GLN A 692 10.58 -5.15 -0.68
CA GLN A 692 10.49 -6.29 0.23
C GLN A 692 11.55 -7.34 -0.05
N LEU A 693 12.12 -7.88 1.02
CA LEU A 693 13.11 -8.96 0.96
C LEU A 693 12.75 -10.04 1.95
N VAL A 694 12.55 -11.26 1.45
CA VAL A 694 12.29 -12.45 2.26
C VAL A 694 13.41 -13.45 2.06
N LYS A 695 13.97 -13.93 3.16
CA LYS A 695 14.97 -15.01 3.21
C LYS A 695 14.48 -16.06 4.16
N GLY A 696 14.55 -17.32 3.77
CA GLY A 696 14.15 -18.40 4.64
C GLY A 696 14.91 -19.69 4.40
N SER A 697 14.83 -20.55 5.41
CA SER A 697 15.35 -21.90 5.34
C SER A 697 14.49 -22.83 6.17
N ALA A 698 14.35 -24.07 5.71
CA ALA A 698 13.62 -25.10 6.42
C ALA A 698 14.33 -26.44 6.24
N VAL A 699 14.22 -27.29 7.28
CA VAL A 699 14.70 -28.66 7.27
C VAL A 699 13.65 -29.55 7.92
N GLN A 700 13.46 -30.75 7.38
CA GLN A 700 12.46 -31.70 7.82
C GLN A 700 13.00 -33.13 7.73
N PHE A 701 12.71 -33.90 8.76
CA PHE A 701 13.07 -35.30 8.93
C PHE A 701 11.78 -36.13 8.81
N ASN A 702 11.78 -37.10 7.90
CA ASN A 702 10.59 -37.87 7.53
C ASN A 702 10.83 -39.35 7.72
N TRP A 703 10.01 -40.01 8.55
CA TRP A 703 9.98 -41.46 8.71
C TRP A 703 8.70 -42.03 8.12
N ASN A 704 8.84 -42.90 7.13
CA ASN A 704 7.75 -43.60 6.46
C ASN A 704 7.82 -45.09 6.80
N LEU A 705 7.21 -45.46 7.93
CA LEU A 705 7.11 -46.84 8.42
C LEU A 705 5.74 -47.43 8.01
N ASP A 706 5.58 -48.74 8.14
CA ASP A 706 4.38 -49.44 7.68
C ASP A 706 3.07 -48.90 8.29
N HIS A 707 3.08 -48.61 9.58
CA HIS A 707 1.93 -48.08 10.34
C HIS A 707 2.09 -46.63 10.78
N HIS A 708 3.27 -46.02 10.58
CA HIS A 708 3.60 -44.70 11.12
C HIS A 708 4.22 -43.83 10.04
N LYS A 709 3.64 -42.67 9.82
CA LYS A 709 4.20 -41.63 8.97
C LYS A 709 4.50 -40.41 9.83
N PHE A 710 5.72 -40.35 10.32
CA PHE A 710 6.20 -39.37 11.29
C PHE A 710 7.07 -38.31 10.63
N MET A 711 6.91 -37.05 11.03
CA MET A 711 7.64 -35.90 10.53
C MET A 711 8.03 -34.99 11.69
N VAL A 712 9.27 -34.50 11.67
CA VAL A 712 9.70 -33.37 12.51
C VAL A 712 10.45 -32.37 11.63
N GLY A 713 10.14 -31.08 11.77
CA GLY A 713 10.83 -30.05 11.03
C GLY A 713 11.02 -28.76 11.79
N ALA A 714 11.89 -27.91 11.25
CA ALA A 714 12.17 -26.58 11.76
C ALA A 714 12.30 -25.61 10.58
N SER A 715 11.87 -24.36 10.79
CA SER A 715 12.06 -23.29 9.81
C SER A 715 12.43 -21.97 10.45
N ILE A 716 13.09 -21.13 9.68
CA ILE A 716 13.37 -19.74 10.01
C ILE A 716 13.09 -18.88 8.78
N ASP A 717 12.31 -17.83 8.98
CA ASP A 717 11.85 -16.93 7.93
C ASP A 717 12.09 -15.49 8.40
N SER A 718 12.88 -14.75 7.63
CA SER A 718 13.26 -13.36 7.89
C SER A 718 12.74 -12.49 6.75
N ALA A 719 12.03 -11.43 7.09
CA ALA A 719 11.47 -10.49 6.13
C ALA A 719 11.81 -9.04 6.53
N SER A 720 12.03 -8.20 5.53
CA SER A 720 12.03 -6.74 5.64
C SER A 720 11.10 -6.14 4.58
N ALA A 721 10.47 -5.03 4.91
CA ALA A 721 9.59 -4.27 4.03
C ALA A 721 9.77 -2.77 4.30
N ASP A 722 10.14 -2.03 3.27
CA ASP A 722 10.19 -0.57 3.28
C ASP A 722 8.98 -0.04 2.51
N TYR A 723 8.28 0.95 3.07
CA TYR A 723 7.18 1.65 2.43
C TYR A 723 7.41 3.15 2.48
N ASN A 724 7.28 3.80 1.33
CA ASN A 724 7.29 5.25 1.23
C ASN A 724 6.10 5.69 0.38
N THR A 725 5.56 6.84 0.71
CA THR A 725 4.46 7.45 -0.04
C THR A 725 4.62 8.95 -0.13
N THR A 726 4.25 9.46 -1.29
CA THR A 726 4.22 10.87 -1.59
C THR A 726 2.92 11.25 -2.26
N GLN A 727 2.52 12.50 -2.09
CA GLN A 727 1.32 13.08 -2.67
C GLN A 727 1.63 14.41 -3.32
N ARG A 728 0.91 14.72 -4.39
CA ARG A 728 0.91 16.03 -5.04
C ARG A 728 -0.48 16.35 -5.57
N LEU A 729 -0.77 17.63 -5.70
CA LEU A 729 -1.99 18.11 -6.36
C LEU A 729 -1.81 18.11 -7.88
N GLY A 730 -2.91 17.92 -8.60
CA GLY A 730 -2.97 17.92 -10.05
C GLY A 730 -4.36 18.28 -10.56
N PHE A 731 -4.61 18.00 -11.84
CA PHE A 731 -5.85 18.34 -12.54
C PHE A 731 -6.48 17.10 -13.15
N LEU A 732 -7.80 17.09 -13.23
CA LEU A 732 -8.55 16.07 -13.98
C LEU A 732 -8.89 16.61 -15.35
N ASP A 733 -8.63 15.84 -16.39
CA ASP A 733 -9.17 16.11 -17.72
C ASP A 733 -10.65 15.65 -17.84
N ALA A 734 -11.27 15.91 -18.99
CA ALA A 734 -12.65 15.52 -19.26
C ALA A 734 -12.87 13.99 -19.25
N LYS A 735 -11.81 13.19 -19.35
CA LYS A 735 -11.83 11.72 -19.28
C LYS A 735 -11.42 11.20 -17.89
N ARG A 736 -11.31 12.10 -16.90
CA ARG A 736 -10.94 11.76 -15.51
C ARG A 736 -9.52 11.19 -15.39
N ASN A 737 -8.63 11.57 -16.31
CA ASN A 737 -7.20 11.38 -16.14
C ASN A 737 -6.65 12.51 -15.27
N ALA A 738 -6.04 12.14 -14.15
CA ALA A 738 -5.23 13.02 -13.35
C ALA A 738 -3.91 13.26 -14.06
N TYR A 739 -3.54 14.52 -14.20
CA TYR A 739 -2.26 14.94 -14.74
C TYR A 739 -1.68 16.05 -13.87
N PHE A 740 -0.35 16.15 -13.90
CA PHE A 740 0.40 17.17 -13.18
C PHE A 740 0.78 18.28 -14.15
N ASP A 741 0.27 19.49 -13.92
CA ASP A 741 0.62 20.69 -14.69
C ASP A 741 0.86 21.89 -13.75
N PRO A 742 2.12 22.14 -13.36
CA PRO A 742 2.48 23.28 -12.52
C PRO A 742 2.15 24.64 -13.13
N GLN A 743 2.08 24.76 -14.45
CA GLN A 743 1.84 26.04 -15.11
C GLN A 743 0.36 26.42 -15.08
N GLN A 744 -0.51 25.41 -15.04
CA GLN A 744 -1.95 25.59 -14.86
C GLN A 744 -2.28 25.99 -13.42
N ALA A 745 -1.54 25.48 -12.43
CA ALA A 745 -1.82 25.72 -11.02
C ALA A 745 -1.64 27.18 -10.59
N LEU A 746 -2.53 27.64 -9.70
CA LEU A 746 -2.34 28.93 -9.05
C LEU A 746 -1.08 28.89 -8.18
N ASP A 747 -0.25 29.95 -8.24
CA ASP A 747 1.10 29.99 -7.64
C ASP A 747 1.13 29.61 -6.15
N ALA A 748 0.04 29.88 -5.43
CA ALA A 748 -0.09 29.58 -4.01
C ALA A 748 -0.21 28.07 -3.71
N TYR A 749 -0.66 27.22 -4.64
CA TYR A 749 -0.78 25.78 -4.37
C TYR A 749 0.58 25.09 -4.51
N ILE A 750 1.41 25.15 -3.47
CA ILE A 750 2.78 24.59 -3.50
C ILE A 750 2.75 23.10 -3.83
N ALA A 751 1.76 22.34 -3.34
CA ALA A 751 1.60 20.93 -3.64
C ALA A 751 1.31 20.61 -5.13
N ALA A 752 0.92 21.62 -5.93
CA ALA A 752 0.73 21.52 -7.38
C ALA A 752 1.93 22.08 -8.19
N ASN A 753 2.91 22.70 -7.53
CA ASN A 753 4.07 23.32 -8.17
C ASN A 753 5.22 22.33 -8.40
N GLU A 754 6.22 22.73 -9.20
CA GLU A 754 7.46 21.96 -9.37
C GLU A 754 8.17 21.74 -8.02
N GLY A 755 8.37 20.48 -7.64
CA GLY A 755 8.91 20.10 -6.33
C GLY A 755 7.89 20.09 -5.19
N GLY A 756 6.59 20.26 -5.50
CA GLY A 756 5.45 20.18 -4.60
C GLY A 756 5.09 18.78 -4.09
N GLU A 757 5.97 17.80 -4.29
CA GLU A 757 5.75 16.44 -3.84
C GLU A 757 5.94 16.36 -2.32
N ILE A 758 4.83 16.11 -1.62
CA ILE A 758 4.80 16.05 -0.16
C ILE A 758 4.93 14.60 0.27
N ARG A 759 5.90 14.33 1.14
CA ARG A 759 6.16 13.01 1.70
C ARG A 759 5.20 12.75 2.86
N ASN A 760 4.41 11.67 2.78
CA ASN A 760 3.40 11.36 3.80
C ASN A 760 3.99 10.50 4.93
N ASN A 761 4.81 9.51 4.59
CA ASN A 761 5.52 8.71 5.58
C ASN A 761 6.73 7.98 5.01
N ASP A 762 7.59 7.56 5.94
CA ASP A 762 8.68 6.61 5.78
C ASP A 762 8.51 5.49 6.78
N PHE A 763 8.29 4.28 6.29
CA PHE A 763 8.06 3.08 7.09
C PHE A 763 9.09 1.99 6.79
N ASP A 764 9.74 1.47 7.83
CA ASP A 764 10.61 0.28 7.82
C ASP A 764 10.03 -0.78 8.76
N GLY A 765 9.73 -1.96 8.21
CA GLY A 765 9.21 -3.10 8.96
C GLY A 765 10.08 -4.32 8.80
N THR A 766 10.41 -4.99 9.90
CA THR A 766 11.17 -6.26 9.89
C THR A 766 10.47 -7.32 10.71
N SER A 767 10.48 -8.57 10.24
CA SER A 767 9.90 -9.72 10.92
C SER A 767 10.85 -10.91 10.89
N LEU A 768 10.98 -11.60 12.02
CA LEU A 768 11.73 -12.85 12.15
C LEU A 768 10.86 -13.89 12.83
N THR A 769 10.52 -14.95 12.10
CA THR A 769 9.81 -16.11 12.63
C THR A 769 10.74 -17.31 12.72
N LYS A 770 10.68 -18.01 13.85
CA LYS A 770 11.29 -19.33 14.05
C LYS A 770 10.21 -20.32 14.39
N SER A 771 10.28 -21.51 13.79
CA SER A 771 9.27 -22.55 13.96
C SER A 771 9.89 -23.91 14.20
N ILE A 772 9.23 -24.71 15.03
CA ILE A 772 9.44 -26.16 15.14
C ILE A 772 8.08 -26.82 15.01
N TYR A 773 7.98 -27.88 14.22
CA TYR A 773 6.73 -28.58 13.97
C TYR A 773 6.94 -30.09 13.90
N ALA A 774 5.88 -30.83 14.17
CA ALA A 774 5.85 -32.28 14.04
C ALA A 774 4.46 -32.75 13.60
N SER A 775 4.42 -33.87 12.88
CA SER A 775 3.20 -34.55 12.45
C SER A 775 3.39 -36.05 12.57
N GLU A 776 2.37 -36.76 13.04
CA GLU A 776 2.29 -38.23 13.04
C GLU A 776 0.99 -38.62 12.36
N THR A 777 1.05 -39.53 11.39
CA THR A 777 -0.13 -40.26 10.89
C THR A 777 0.02 -41.73 11.22
N TRP A 778 -0.71 -42.16 12.23
CA TRP A 778 -0.74 -43.53 12.71
C TRP A 778 -1.88 -44.29 12.04
N SER A 779 -1.56 -45.44 11.46
CA SER A 779 -2.47 -46.31 10.72
C SER A 779 -2.59 -47.66 11.41
N PRO A 780 -3.36 -47.78 12.53
CA PRO A 780 -3.48 -49.04 13.28
C PRO A 780 -3.96 -50.21 12.41
N ILE A 781 -4.79 -49.92 11.42
CA ILE A 781 -5.23 -50.82 10.37
C ILE A 781 -5.20 -50.07 9.03
N GLU A 782 -5.23 -50.79 7.90
CA GLU A 782 -5.09 -50.18 6.56
C GLU A 782 -6.22 -49.20 6.19
N THR A 783 -7.37 -49.26 6.88
CA THR A 783 -8.54 -48.42 6.60
C THR A 783 -8.75 -47.28 7.59
N LEU A 784 -7.97 -47.20 8.68
CA LEU A 784 -8.11 -46.18 9.72
C LEU A 784 -6.79 -45.45 9.88
N HIS A 785 -6.81 -44.14 9.73
CA HIS A 785 -5.64 -43.28 9.92
C HIS A 785 -5.98 -42.18 10.91
N VAL A 786 -5.13 -41.98 11.91
CA VAL A 786 -5.24 -40.93 12.92
C VAL A 786 -4.03 -40.01 12.78
N THR A 787 -4.27 -38.73 12.55
CA THR A 787 -3.22 -37.74 12.36
C THR A 787 -3.22 -36.74 13.51
N GLY A 788 -2.07 -36.59 14.17
CA GLY A 788 -1.81 -35.54 15.15
C GLY A 788 -0.67 -34.65 14.67
N ALA A 789 -0.81 -33.34 14.81
CA ALA A 789 0.24 -32.40 14.43
C ALA A 789 0.33 -31.21 15.39
N LEU A 790 1.52 -30.65 15.51
CA LEU A 790 1.83 -29.56 16.43
C LEU A 790 2.85 -28.62 15.80
N ARG A 791 2.66 -27.31 15.95
CA ARG A 791 3.67 -26.30 15.60
C ARG A 791 3.82 -25.26 16.69
N TYR A 792 5.07 -24.98 17.06
CA TYR A 792 5.44 -23.86 17.89
C TYR A 792 6.08 -22.76 17.04
N ASN A 793 5.60 -21.52 17.17
CA ASN A 793 6.18 -20.36 16.50
C ASN A 793 6.61 -19.31 17.53
N GLN A 794 7.77 -18.70 17.27
CA GLN A 794 8.19 -17.45 17.88
C GLN A 794 8.42 -16.42 16.78
N THR A 795 7.67 -15.32 16.81
CA THR A 795 7.79 -14.22 15.85
C THR A 795 8.16 -12.93 16.57
N LYS A 796 9.16 -12.22 16.04
CA LYS A 796 9.55 -10.87 16.49
C LYS A 796 9.35 -9.90 15.34
N VAL A 797 8.69 -8.79 15.63
CA VAL A 797 8.46 -7.71 14.66
C VAL A 797 9.06 -6.42 15.19
N LYS A 798 9.71 -5.64 14.32
CA LYS A 798 10.18 -4.29 14.63
C LYS A 798 9.72 -3.37 13.50
N ASN A 799 9.02 -2.31 13.86
CA ASN A 799 8.58 -1.26 12.95
C ASN A 799 9.24 0.05 13.32
N THR A 800 9.62 0.83 12.32
CA THR A 800 10.10 2.19 12.43
C THR A 800 9.28 3.04 11.48
N LEU A 801 8.60 4.07 11.99
CA LEU A 801 7.68 4.91 11.22
C LEU A 801 7.97 6.38 11.48
N ALA A 802 8.13 7.15 10.41
CA ALA A 802 8.06 8.61 10.41
C ALA A 802 6.85 9.03 9.58
N VAL A 803 5.97 9.85 10.14
CA VAL A 803 4.76 10.35 9.50
C VAL A 803 4.84 11.86 9.33
N ARG A 804 4.10 12.40 8.37
CA ARG A 804 3.92 13.84 8.21
C ARG A 804 3.30 14.43 9.48
N GLU A 805 3.84 15.56 9.94
CA GLU A 805 3.30 16.30 11.07
C GLU A 805 1.90 16.83 10.72
N SER A 806 0.94 16.62 11.63
CA SER A 806 -0.33 17.32 11.59
C SER A 806 -0.47 18.26 12.78
N ALA A 807 -0.95 19.47 12.51
CA ALA A 807 -1.40 20.41 13.53
C ALA A 807 -2.67 19.92 14.28
N SER A 808 -3.29 18.82 13.85
CA SER A 808 -4.50 18.20 14.41
C SER A 808 -4.43 16.66 14.41
N LEU A 809 -5.46 15.97 14.90
CA LEU A 809 -5.53 14.50 14.91
C LEU A 809 -5.73 13.87 13.50
N TYR A 810 -5.72 14.67 12.43
CA TYR A 810 -5.90 14.24 11.03
C TYR A 810 -4.78 14.78 10.15
N ASP A 811 -4.34 14.07 9.13
CA ASP A 811 -3.30 14.59 8.22
C ASP A 811 -3.64 15.99 7.68
N THR A 812 -2.71 16.93 7.78
CA THR A 812 -2.89 18.27 7.19
C THR A 812 -3.18 18.11 5.70
N PRO A 813 -4.34 18.57 5.21
CA PRO A 813 -4.74 18.35 3.84
C PRO A 813 -3.80 19.11 2.89
N LEU A 814 -3.64 18.62 1.65
CA LEU A 814 -2.66 19.18 0.71
C LEU A 814 -2.91 20.67 0.41
N HIS A 815 -4.18 21.11 0.41
CA HIS A 815 -4.53 22.51 0.21
C HIS A 815 -4.16 23.42 1.40
N ALA A 816 -3.95 22.87 2.60
CA ALA A 816 -3.56 23.62 3.80
C ALA A 816 -2.05 23.94 3.84
N TYR A 817 -1.31 23.61 2.78
CA TYR A 817 0.04 24.11 2.51
C TYR A 817 0.06 25.21 1.42
N PRO A 818 -0.82 26.23 1.45
CA PRO A 818 -0.71 27.29 0.47
C PRO A 818 0.56 28.12 0.79
N ALA A 819 1.22 28.60 -0.25
CA ALA A 819 2.22 29.62 -0.10
C ALA A 819 1.52 30.89 0.35
N TYR A 820 2.00 31.48 1.45
CA TYR A 820 1.69 32.86 1.80
C TYR A 820 2.89 33.74 1.44
N PRO A 821 2.66 34.98 0.98
CA PRO A 821 3.72 35.97 0.94
C PRO A 821 4.14 36.33 2.37
N ASP A 822 5.35 36.85 2.53
CA ASP A 822 5.73 37.41 3.81
C ASP A 822 4.83 38.63 4.09
N THR A 823 4.31 38.75 5.32
CA THR A 823 3.50 39.92 5.69
C THR A 823 4.35 41.19 5.71
N ILE A 824 5.61 41.05 6.16
CA ILE A 824 6.59 42.13 6.32
C ILE A 824 7.97 41.64 5.87
N GLY A 825 8.63 42.42 5.00
CA GLY A 825 10.02 42.23 4.58
C GLY A 825 10.92 43.34 5.10
N ILE A 826 12.05 42.98 5.73
CA ILE A 826 13.03 43.95 6.23
C ILE A 826 14.13 44.17 5.19
N CYS A 827 14.45 45.44 4.92
CA CYS A 827 15.51 45.87 4.02
C CYS A 827 16.69 46.45 4.82
N PRO A 828 17.75 45.65 5.04
CA PRO A 828 18.91 46.08 5.81
C PRO A 828 19.60 47.28 5.14
N ASN A 829 19.82 48.36 5.90
CA ASN A 829 20.39 49.62 5.43
C ASN A 829 19.68 50.19 4.18
N GLY A 830 18.36 49.99 4.10
CA GLY A 830 17.54 50.45 2.97
C GLY A 830 17.73 49.66 1.66
N ASN A 831 18.57 48.62 1.66
CA ASN A 831 18.78 47.76 0.51
C ASN A 831 17.78 46.59 0.51
N CYS A 832 16.81 46.63 -0.40
CA CYS A 832 15.82 45.57 -0.57
C CYS A 832 16.19 44.56 -1.67
N ASN A 833 17.38 44.63 -2.27
CA ASN A 833 17.78 43.70 -3.32
C ASN A 833 17.83 42.28 -2.73
N GLY A 834 16.99 41.39 -3.25
CA GLY A 834 16.89 40.00 -2.79
C GLY A 834 15.89 39.76 -1.65
N VAL A 835 15.11 40.76 -1.23
CA VAL A 835 13.95 40.54 -0.34
C VAL A 835 12.76 40.06 -1.18
N PRO A 836 12.22 38.85 -0.93
CA PRO A 836 11.06 38.33 -1.67
C PRO A 836 9.84 39.24 -1.50
N THR A 837 9.06 39.37 -2.57
CA THR A 837 7.82 40.17 -2.58
C THR A 837 6.60 39.39 -3.08
N GLY A 838 6.77 38.09 -3.34
CA GLY A 838 5.71 37.19 -3.76
C GLY A 838 5.53 36.04 -2.79
N TYR A 839 4.86 34.99 -3.25
CA TYR A 839 4.66 33.77 -2.49
C TYR A 839 5.97 33.14 -2.03
N HIS A 840 6.03 32.76 -0.76
CA HIS A 840 7.19 32.10 -0.20
C HIS A 840 7.12 30.58 -0.44
N LYS A 841 8.21 30.00 -0.98
CA LYS A 841 8.30 28.54 -1.14
C LYS A 841 8.54 27.88 0.23
N LEU A 842 7.55 27.13 0.72
CA LEU A 842 7.71 26.32 1.93
C LEU A 842 8.77 25.22 1.71
N ASN A 843 9.55 24.93 2.75
CA ASN A 843 10.45 23.78 2.72
C ASN A 843 9.67 22.50 3.03
N LEU A 844 9.22 21.80 2.00
CA LEU A 844 8.44 20.56 2.13
C LEU A 844 9.28 19.33 2.52
N THR A 845 10.61 19.47 2.64
CA THR A 845 11.50 18.33 2.90
C THR A 845 11.57 17.90 4.37
N SER A 846 11.14 18.75 5.30
CA SER A 846 11.22 18.51 6.75
C SER A 846 9.87 18.24 7.41
N LEU A 847 8.85 17.87 6.62
CA LEU A 847 7.48 17.66 7.11
C LEU A 847 7.30 16.36 7.90
N LEU A 848 8.25 15.42 7.85
CA LEU A 848 8.18 14.17 8.59
C LEU A 848 8.66 14.37 10.03
N ASN A 849 7.87 13.84 10.96
CA ASN A 849 8.24 13.70 12.36
C ASN A 849 9.47 12.81 12.55
N LYS A 850 10.13 12.93 13.70
CA LYS A 850 11.22 12.01 14.06
C LYS A 850 10.71 10.56 14.05
N PRO A 851 11.43 9.63 13.43
CA PRO A 851 10.99 8.23 13.36
C PRO A 851 10.76 7.63 14.75
N ALA A 852 9.57 7.08 14.98
CA ALA A 852 9.24 6.27 16.15
C ALA A 852 9.56 4.80 15.85
N THR A 853 10.00 4.02 16.86
CA THR A 853 10.30 2.59 16.68
C THR A 853 9.60 1.75 17.73
N GLU A 854 8.86 0.75 17.29
CA GLU A 854 8.13 -0.19 18.12
C GLU A 854 8.60 -1.63 17.89
N LYS A 855 8.44 -2.48 18.91
CA LYS A 855 8.89 -3.87 18.90
C LYS A 855 7.85 -4.79 19.52
N TYR A 856 7.52 -5.86 18.81
CA TYR A 856 6.51 -6.84 19.21
C TYR A 856 7.11 -8.25 19.27
N SER A 857 6.53 -9.10 20.11
CA SER A 857 6.92 -10.50 20.24
C SER A 857 5.68 -11.36 20.46
N TYR A 858 5.56 -12.40 19.64
CA TYR A 858 4.44 -13.31 19.61
C TYR A 858 4.92 -14.76 19.76
N TYR A 859 4.12 -15.56 20.46
CA TYR A 859 4.40 -16.96 20.75
C TYR A 859 3.10 -17.74 20.59
N SER A 860 3.14 -18.81 19.78
CA SER A 860 1.97 -19.66 19.58
C SER A 860 2.32 -21.13 19.57
N LEU A 861 1.44 -21.93 20.17
CA LEU A 861 1.39 -23.37 20.01
C LEU A 861 0.10 -23.74 19.29
N ASN A 862 0.23 -24.39 18.13
CA ASN A 862 -0.85 -24.69 17.20
C ASN A 862 -1.02 -26.21 17.06
N PRO A 863 -1.98 -26.81 17.78
CA PRO A 863 -2.28 -28.23 17.68
C PRO A 863 -3.26 -28.56 16.56
N SER A 864 -3.25 -29.81 16.12
CA SER A 864 -4.30 -30.42 15.30
C SER A 864 -4.43 -31.90 15.59
N LEU A 865 -5.65 -32.42 15.48
CA LEU A 865 -6.00 -33.82 15.61
C LEU A 865 -7.11 -34.16 14.63
N GLY A 866 -6.92 -35.20 13.84
CA GLY A 866 -7.95 -35.70 12.93
C GLY A 866 -7.85 -37.19 12.71
N ALA A 867 -8.91 -37.74 12.12
CA ALA A 867 -8.96 -39.14 11.73
C ALA A 867 -9.69 -39.27 10.40
N THR A 868 -9.35 -40.33 9.67
CA THR A 868 -10.00 -40.73 8.43
C THR A 868 -10.19 -42.24 8.45
N TRP A 869 -11.37 -42.67 8.05
CA TRP A 869 -11.79 -44.05 8.05
C TRP A 869 -12.43 -44.42 6.72
N GLN A 870 -11.79 -45.33 6.01
CA GLN A 870 -12.32 -45.95 4.82
C GLN A 870 -13.35 -47.02 5.22
N ALA A 871 -14.60 -46.57 5.44
CA ALA A 871 -15.72 -47.41 5.84
C ALA A 871 -16.08 -48.47 4.77
N SER A 872 -15.87 -48.15 3.49
CA SER A 872 -15.94 -49.10 2.37
C SER A 872 -15.00 -48.66 1.23
N PRO A 873 -14.73 -49.51 0.21
CA PRO A 873 -13.89 -49.09 -0.92
C PRO A 873 -14.37 -47.83 -1.65
N GLN A 874 -15.68 -47.54 -1.57
CA GLN A 874 -16.35 -46.41 -2.21
C GLN A 874 -16.70 -45.27 -1.24
N LEU A 875 -16.41 -45.40 0.07
CA LEU A 875 -16.78 -44.41 1.09
C LEU A 875 -15.66 -44.22 2.11
N ASN A 876 -15.16 -42.99 2.19
CA ASN A 876 -14.20 -42.54 3.19
C ASN A 876 -14.79 -41.40 4.02
N ILE A 877 -14.73 -41.55 5.34
CA ILE A 877 -15.21 -40.59 6.33
C ILE A 877 -14.00 -39.89 6.93
N PHE A 878 -14.04 -38.59 7.15
CA PHE A 878 -12.97 -37.86 7.82
C PHE A 878 -13.50 -36.82 8.81
N GLY A 879 -12.68 -36.49 9.80
CA GLY A 879 -12.92 -35.38 10.72
C GLY A 879 -11.62 -34.83 11.28
N ASN A 880 -11.58 -33.51 11.53
CA ASN A 880 -10.39 -32.81 12.01
C ASN A 880 -10.76 -31.60 12.87
N VAL A 881 -9.94 -31.36 13.89
CA VAL A 881 -9.90 -30.10 14.63
C VAL A 881 -8.47 -29.58 14.60
N ALA A 882 -8.30 -28.34 14.19
CA ALA A 882 -6.99 -27.72 14.06
C ALA A 882 -7.00 -26.24 14.42
N GLN A 883 -5.91 -25.76 15.00
CA GLN A 883 -5.69 -24.36 15.30
C GLN A 883 -4.56 -23.80 14.44
N GLY A 884 -4.76 -22.60 13.92
CA GLY A 884 -3.78 -21.83 13.15
C GLY A 884 -3.66 -20.43 13.75
N THR A 885 -2.49 -19.82 13.59
CA THR A 885 -2.24 -18.44 14.02
C THR A 885 -1.62 -17.60 12.92
N ARG A 886 -1.95 -16.31 12.93
CA ARG A 886 -1.32 -15.29 12.10
C ARG A 886 -0.80 -14.19 13.03
N THR A 887 0.47 -13.88 12.90
CA THR A 887 1.02 -12.68 13.52
C THR A 887 0.60 -11.48 12.68
N PRO A 888 0.11 -10.39 13.28
CA PRO A 888 -0.18 -9.17 12.53
C PRO A 888 1.02 -8.77 11.66
N SER A 889 0.75 -8.40 10.42
CA SER A 889 1.73 -7.96 9.44
C SER A 889 2.40 -6.66 9.86
N VAL A 890 3.50 -6.29 9.19
CA VAL A 890 4.24 -5.08 9.57
C VAL A 890 3.40 -3.82 9.36
N VAL A 891 2.54 -3.76 8.34
CA VAL A 891 1.62 -2.61 8.12
C VAL A 891 0.51 -2.54 9.17
N GLU A 892 -0.09 -3.67 9.56
CA GLU A 892 -1.10 -3.73 10.63
C GLU A 892 -0.50 -3.30 11.98
N LEU A 893 0.78 -3.59 12.22
CA LEU A 893 1.51 -3.13 13.42
C LEU A 893 2.14 -1.75 13.26
N GLY A 894 2.00 -1.09 12.10
CA GLY A 894 2.70 0.16 11.82
C GLY A 894 2.33 1.28 12.78
N CYS A 895 1.07 1.27 13.23
CA CYS A 895 0.46 2.27 14.09
C CYS A 895 -0.01 1.71 15.44
N ALA A 896 0.18 0.40 15.66
CA ALA A 896 -0.21 -0.26 16.88
C ALA A 896 0.73 0.09 18.04
N LEU A 897 0.21 0.23 19.25
CA LEU A 897 1.03 0.52 20.41
C LEU A 897 1.74 -0.75 20.93
N GLY A 898 3.00 -0.59 21.36
CA GLY A 898 3.65 -1.60 22.18
C GLY A 898 2.95 -1.77 23.54
N ARG A 899 3.18 -2.87 24.26
CA ARG A 899 2.60 -3.13 25.60
C ARG A 899 3.09 -2.18 26.72
N ARG A 900 3.77 -1.08 26.39
CA ARG A 900 4.33 -0.15 27.38
C ARG A 900 3.26 0.84 27.83
N LYS A 901 3.04 0.87 29.14
CA LYS A 901 2.24 1.89 29.82
C LYS A 901 3.08 3.15 30.00
N ASN A 902 2.41 4.30 30.11
CA ASN A 902 3.03 5.54 30.54
C ASN A 902 3.63 5.38 31.96
N PRO A 903 4.59 6.24 32.37
CA PRO A 903 5.17 6.21 33.71
C PRO A 903 4.15 6.33 34.86
N ASP A 904 2.96 6.88 34.58
CA ASP A 904 1.84 7.03 35.51
C ASP A 904 0.90 5.80 35.56
N GLY A 905 1.19 4.76 34.78
CA GLY A 905 0.38 3.53 34.73
C GLY A 905 -0.85 3.60 33.81
N SER A 906 -1.10 4.74 33.15
CA SER A 906 -2.11 4.85 32.10
C SER A 906 -1.71 4.05 30.85
N GLU A 907 -2.70 3.50 30.14
CA GLU A 907 -2.44 3.02 28.78
C GLU A 907 -2.07 4.23 27.92
N SER A 908 -1.08 4.08 27.04
CA SER A 908 -0.58 5.15 26.18
C SER A 908 -1.59 5.46 25.08
N VAL A 909 -2.83 5.84 25.40
CA VAL A 909 -3.93 5.93 24.42
C VAL A 909 -3.69 7.08 23.43
N TYR A 910 -2.98 8.14 23.83
CA TYR A 910 -2.65 9.27 22.96
C TYR A 910 -1.29 9.85 23.35
N GLY A 911 -0.24 9.51 22.60
CA GLY A 911 0.90 10.42 22.51
C GLY A 911 0.53 11.54 21.54
N PRO A 912 0.77 12.83 21.84
CA PRO A 912 0.57 13.90 20.87
C PRO A 912 1.35 13.59 19.57
N GLY A 913 0.73 13.81 18.40
CA GLY A 913 1.37 13.67 17.08
C GLY A 913 1.39 12.28 16.43
N ARG A 914 0.47 11.37 16.77
CA ARG A 914 0.40 10.02 16.17
C ARG A 914 -0.75 9.84 15.17
N THR A 915 -0.88 10.74 14.21
CA THR A 915 -1.61 10.44 12.97
C THR A 915 -0.78 9.42 12.17
N CYS A 916 -1.44 8.55 11.42
CA CYS A 916 -0.78 7.40 10.83
C CYS A 916 -1.17 7.23 9.36
N SER A 917 -0.47 7.96 8.50
CA SER A 917 -0.76 8.08 7.06
C SER A 917 -0.25 6.90 6.23
N LEU A 918 -0.37 5.66 6.71
CA LEU A 918 -0.07 4.46 5.90
C LEU A 918 -1.09 4.34 4.73
N PRO A 919 -0.97 3.42 3.74
CA PRO A 919 -1.74 3.49 2.48
C PRO A 919 -3.27 3.61 2.64
N SER A 920 -3.78 3.23 3.82
CA SER A 920 -5.06 3.68 4.38
C SER A 920 -4.73 4.48 5.64
N ALA A 921 -5.34 5.66 5.86
CA ALA A 921 -5.18 6.41 7.10
C ALA A 921 -5.51 5.50 8.30
N LEU A 922 -4.47 4.97 8.95
CA LEU A 922 -4.61 4.09 10.10
C LEU A 922 -4.74 4.97 11.34
N SER A 923 -5.69 4.65 12.21
CA SER A 923 -5.69 5.18 13.56
C SER A 923 -4.63 4.48 14.38
N GLY A 924 -4.11 5.16 15.41
CA GLY A 924 -3.25 4.52 16.39
C GLY A 924 -4.01 3.43 17.15
N ASP A 925 -3.72 2.16 16.87
CA ASP A 925 -4.38 1.03 17.52
C ASP A 925 -3.72 0.68 18.87
N PRO A 926 -4.45 0.12 19.84
CA PRO A 926 -3.82 -0.53 20.99
C PRO A 926 -2.98 -1.74 20.54
N TYR A 927 -2.28 -2.37 21.48
CA TYR A 927 -1.52 -3.58 21.18
C TYR A 927 -2.42 -4.65 20.52
N LEU A 928 -2.10 -5.02 19.28
CA LEU A 928 -2.82 -6.03 18.52
C LEU A 928 -2.39 -7.44 18.96
N PRO A 929 -3.30 -8.26 19.54
CA PRO A 929 -3.03 -9.65 19.84
C PRO A 929 -2.79 -10.47 18.56
N GLN A 930 -2.30 -11.70 18.74
CA GLN A 930 -2.12 -12.62 17.62
C GLN A 930 -3.46 -13.21 17.21
N ILE A 931 -3.78 -13.16 15.91
CA ILE A 931 -5.00 -13.74 15.34
C ILE A 931 -4.95 -15.27 15.48
N LYS A 932 -6.07 -15.86 15.93
CA LYS A 932 -6.23 -17.31 16.15
C LYS A 932 -7.48 -17.83 15.45
N ALA A 933 -7.30 -18.88 14.66
CA ALA A 933 -8.40 -19.58 13.99
C ALA A 933 -8.44 -21.04 14.43
N THR A 934 -9.57 -21.49 14.98
CA THR A 934 -9.83 -22.90 15.28
C THR A 934 -10.85 -23.45 14.30
N THR A 935 -10.45 -24.40 13.46
CA THR A 935 -11.31 -25.02 12.46
C THR A 935 -11.74 -26.41 12.92
N TYR A 936 -13.04 -26.67 12.79
CA TYR A 936 -13.68 -27.98 12.90
C TYR A 936 -14.15 -28.39 11.50
N ASP A 937 -13.71 -29.55 11.00
CA ASP A 937 -14.08 -30.07 9.68
C ASP A 937 -14.54 -31.52 9.83
N ILE A 938 -15.64 -31.88 9.18
CA ILE A 938 -16.14 -33.25 9.07
C ILE A 938 -16.68 -33.47 7.67
N GLY A 939 -16.41 -34.63 7.09
CA GLY A 939 -16.90 -34.92 5.75
C GLY A 939 -16.84 -36.37 5.33
N LEU A 940 -17.40 -36.59 4.16
CA LEU A 940 -17.56 -37.86 3.48
C LEU A 940 -17.10 -37.66 2.04
N ARG A 941 -16.33 -38.60 1.50
CA ARG A 941 -15.97 -38.63 0.09
C ARG A 941 -15.99 -40.04 -0.44
N GLY A 942 -16.23 -40.19 -1.73
CA GLY A 942 -16.39 -41.50 -2.32
C GLY A 942 -16.53 -41.49 -3.82
N THR A 943 -16.75 -42.69 -4.35
CA THR A 943 -17.08 -42.91 -5.76
C THR A 943 -18.41 -43.65 -5.86
N MET A 944 -19.20 -43.36 -6.89
CA MET A 944 -20.43 -44.08 -7.19
C MET A 944 -20.33 -44.63 -8.62
N ASN A 945 -20.56 -45.93 -8.76
CA ASN A 945 -20.60 -46.59 -10.06
C ASN A 945 -22.06 -46.65 -10.54
N LYS A 946 -22.31 -46.36 -11.82
CA LYS A 946 -23.63 -46.40 -12.46
C LYS A 946 -24.69 -45.50 -11.82
N ALA A 947 -24.27 -44.42 -11.17
CA ALA A 947 -25.20 -43.43 -10.66
C ALA A 947 -25.72 -42.60 -11.84
N TRP A 948 -27.03 -42.66 -12.09
CA TRP A 948 -27.73 -41.82 -13.08
C TRP A 948 -27.21 -42.03 -14.52
N GLY A 949 -26.76 -43.25 -14.84
CA GLY A 949 -26.17 -43.58 -16.15
C GLY A 949 -24.74 -43.06 -16.35
N LEU A 950 -24.12 -42.48 -15.32
CA LEU A 950 -22.72 -42.07 -15.32
C LEU A 950 -21.87 -43.12 -14.58
N ASP A 951 -20.76 -43.51 -15.20
CA ASP A 951 -19.76 -44.36 -14.58
C ASP A 951 -18.72 -43.51 -13.84
N ASN A 952 -18.24 -44.00 -12.69
CA ASN A 952 -17.18 -43.38 -11.87
C ASN A 952 -17.46 -41.93 -11.42
N VAL A 953 -18.65 -41.68 -10.87
CA VAL A 953 -18.97 -40.37 -10.28
C VAL A 953 -18.21 -40.21 -8.97
N GLU A 954 -17.24 -39.31 -8.92
CA GLU A 954 -16.60 -38.89 -7.67
C GLU A 954 -17.46 -37.85 -6.95
N TRP A 955 -17.64 -38.00 -5.64
CA TRP A 955 -18.43 -37.09 -4.83
C TRP A 955 -17.73 -36.78 -3.50
N ASN A 956 -18.06 -35.62 -2.96
CA ASN A 956 -17.56 -35.14 -1.68
C ASN A 956 -18.61 -34.26 -1.01
N LEU A 957 -18.81 -34.46 0.29
CA LEU A 957 -19.71 -33.71 1.14
C LEU A 957 -18.97 -33.35 2.44
N GLY A 958 -18.92 -32.08 2.80
CA GLY A 958 -18.25 -31.62 4.01
C GLY A 958 -19.01 -30.51 4.70
N ALA A 959 -18.89 -30.47 6.03
CA ALA A 959 -19.36 -29.40 6.88
C ALA A 959 -18.19 -28.88 7.70
N TYR A 960 -18.01 -27.56 7.73
CA TYR A 960 -16.90 -26.93 8.44
C TYR A 960 -17.38 -25.71 9.22
N ARG A 961 -16.64 -25.40 10.28
CA ARG A 961 -16.80 -24.17 11.06
C ARG A 961 -15.42 -23.70 11.51
N THR A 962 -15.11 -22.44 11.27
CA THR A 962 -13.88 -21.82 11.78
C THR A 962 -14.25 -20.70 12.74
N ASP A 963 -13.84 -20.85 14.00
CA ASP A 963 -13.97 -19.80 15.01
C ASP A 963 -12.70 -18.94 14.98
N LEU A 964 -12.84 -17.68 14.58
CA LEU A 964 -11.77 -16.69 14.45
C LEU A 964 -11.79 -15.73 15.65
N ARG A 965 -10.64 -15.45 16.25
CA ARG A 965 -10.47 -14.53 17.38
C ARG A 965 -9.37 -13.52 17.11
N ASP A 966 -9.57 -12.32 17.65
CA ASP A 966 -8.64 -11.19 17.56
C ASP A 966 -8.33 -10.78 16.11
N ASP A 967 -9.29 -10.97 15.19
CA ASP A 967 -9.13 -10.60 13.78
C ASP A 967 -9.07 -9.08 13.58
N ILE A 968 -8.39 -8.66 12.53
CA ILE A 968 -8.11 -7.24 12.25
C ILE A 968 -8.88 -6.83 11.01
N TYR A 969 -9.73 -5.82 11.18
CA TYR A 969 -10.48 -5.19 10.09
C TYR A 969 -10.03 -3.74 9.95
N LEU A 970 -9.79 -3.33 8.71
CA LEU A 970 -9.60 -1.94 8.40
C LEU A 970 -10.98 -1.30 8.21
N VAL A 971 -11.34 -0.44 9.16
CA VAL A 971 -12.62 0.25 9.19
C VAL A 971 -12.35 1.74 9.04
N SER A 972 -12.93 2.37 8.03
CA SER A 972 -12.91 3.82 7.92
C SER A 972 -13.80 4.42 9.03
N LEU A 973 -13.24 5.33 9.83
CA LEU A 973 -14.05 6.20 10.67
C LEU A 973 -14.89 7.07 9.72
N GLY A 974 -16.20 6.85 9.67
CA GLY A 974 -17.09 7.71 8.90
C GLY A 974 -17.13 9.10 9.51
N PRO A 975 -17.33 10.16 8.70
CA PRO A 975 -17.53 11.52 9.21
C PRO A 975 -18.82 11.54 10.03
N GLY A 976 -18.72 11.52 11.36
CA GLY A 976 -19.89 11.54 12.25
C GLY A 976 -19.79 10.73 13.55
N ARG A 977 -18.62 10.20 13.91
CA ARG A 977 -18.39 9.69 15.27
C ARG A 977 -17.09 10.26 15.84
N ASP A 978 -17.14 11.54 16.17
CA ASP A 978 -16.28 12.16 17.19
C ASP A 978 -16.94 12.02 18.57
#